data_AF-A0A4R4FBU5-F1
#
_entry.id   AF-A0A4R4FBU5-F1
#
_cell.length_a   1.000
_cell.length_b   1.000
_cell.length_c   1.000
_cell.angle_alpha   90.00
_cell.angle_beta   90.00
_cell.angle_gamma   90.00
#
_symmetry.space_group_name_H-M   'P 1'
#
loop_
_entity.id
_entity.type
_entity.pdbx_description
1 polymer ?
#
loop_
_entity_poly.entity_id
_entity_poly.type
_entity_poly.pdbx_seq_one_letter_code
_entity_poly.pdbx_strand_id
1 'polypeptide(L)'
;MKKRFLSLLLCAVMLCGFVPQGMAVSAASTGGGLCAHHTEHTEDCGYSEGVEGNLCTHEHAEDCTIFETNCVHSHDESCYPNETVLDDSATPSDAGEASPTECTHVCSEESACTTKKLNCTHSHDESCGCVEAVEGTPCSYDCSLCSELDSENINPQKSQEETITIEVDGEKNWVDIETAINDAIADNPDAEVKIIGKGNDAVIVLKDLTVDVEGMYRTKAIELQADTSFENVELRIPSTEGSDPHIMIFANGHSLYMADSVRKKFSGAYTKATTIFGGGNKKDVESAHIEINGGDWSGIYGGSYRGNSGNTYVHVAGDAAVSKVYGGCYGGVTTGSIYLEYGSSRRYQDGSSTKYALADVIGSGHDIQGEPQIADVTGEKIEVKILPGALVSDVYGARNSMVSVDDVYITVDEGAVVIDSVIGGASTSRTEQWSLADGYDTDKKHYTANSDIHVLFNGEGRVDDTKYYSCRIYGGGVFGDVNGDIDVTVNGHAEYVYGGSSSDNVTGNIDITINGGIYAGGHNADMELGEVSTWYGGTVTSGCVRGTVTGNITTTINKDAEVHALIGGSDDGSVVGNTNVHVYGKVLKKNHENSNRFLRHAGSIFGGGYYSDEDYIDVTGSASVYVYEGAVVEGDVHGGAIEGRNFGDTYVDVSGSVLGDIYGGGENHHGADGWYASDGTVIYPGVVYGNTEVKIHGNGTANNVYGGGKASRVIGNTSVLLEGNASVQNVYGIGNPNSEYWKGGTLKKANPVAPHVYKNATITIKDQARVADTIYGFEIFEIRDNEVLPLGGRAEVYFKESNNDDIFKRVKNAHLVQVTDSSNVVIDNEHQDNEQLVNVYDLVIDTSATLKFGADAHILENYRGDKEKSGTLEIPAGKGLTADGAVTDLTRISIYDYDNVVPEKAQVYVISGAGSTTDDGDFTWIDTRNGVYMDWKAIEDNKSQWWLVNDPNPERHGGLQVKKTVSGSGASNTEAFTFTVTLDNTTISGVYGDMTFEKGIATFTLKADESKTASNLPAGVGYTVEEKQNAGYTVTVNGTAGAKTAGTIAANITATEAFNNHKDGEETPTPDPKPEPTPDTPDDVPQTGDTSNISLWIALACFSVFGIAVILFGRKQRHKRHK
;
A
#
# COMPACT_ATOMS: atom_id res chain seq x y z
N MET A 1 35.92 -37.70 11.26
CA MET A 1 35.76 -38.12 12.68
C MET A 1 35.73 -36.87 13.58
N LYS A 2 35.40 -36.98 14.87
CA LYS A 2 35.31 -35.84 15.84
C LYS A 2 34.25 -34.74 15.55
N LYS A 3 33.02 -35.11 15.19
CA LYS A 3 31.78 -34.31 15.44
C LYS A 3 30.58 -35.23 15.76
N ARG A 4 30.73 -36.12 16.75
CA ARG A 4 29.69 -37.08 17.21
C ARG A 4 29.82 -37.42 18.71
N PHE A 5 29.81 -36.41 19.58
CA PHE A 5 29.90 -36.64 21.04
C PHE A 5 29.08 -35.69 21.94
N LEU A 6 28.44 -34.65 21.39
CA LEU A 6 27.59 -33.73 22.17
C LEU A 6 26.09 -34.05 22.03
N SER A 7 25.66 -34.46 20.83
CA SER A 7 24.29 -34.92 20.52
C SER A 7 23.84 -36.20 21.25
N LEU A 8 24.71 -36.82 22.07
CA LEU A 8 24.41 -38.02 22.85
C LEU A 8 24.14 -37.74 24.33
N LEU A 9 24.27 -36.49 24.79
CA LEU A 9 24.06 -36.14 26.20
C LEU A 9 22.64 -35.61 26.49
N LEU A 10 22.01 -34.90 25.55
CA LEU A 10 20.63 -34.38 25.75
C LEU A 10 19.54 -35.46 25.58
N CYS A 11 19.77 -36.48 24.75
CA CYS A 11 18.79 -37.56 24.53
C CYS A 11 18.65 -38.55 25.73
N ALA A 12 19.29 -38.28 26.87
CA ALA A 12 19.39 -39.20 28.00
C ALA A 12 18.58 -38.77 29.25
N VAL A 13 17.85 -37.66 29.20
CA VAL A 13 17.11 -37.10 30.37
C VAL A 13 15.58 -37.26 30.25
N MET A 14 15.05 -37.42 29.03
CA MET A 14 13.60 -37.44 28.73
C MET A 14 12.92 -38.84 28.84
N LEU A 15 13.51 -39.83 29.51
CA LEU A 15 12.96 -41.20 29.56
C LEU A 15 13.13 -41.88 30.94
N CYS A 16 12.34 -41.44 31.94
CA CYS A 16 12.01 -42.27 33.12
C CYS A 16 10.86 -41.68 33.97
N GLY A 17 9.59 -42.02 33.66
CA GLY A 17 8.42 -41.66 34.48
C GLY A 17 7.14 -42.26 33.91
N PHE A 18 6.38 -43.03 34.69
CA PHE A 18 5.23 -43.82 34.22
C PHE A 18 3.86 -43.32 34.74
N VAL A 19 2.84 -43.64 33.95
CA VAL A 19 1.39 -43.36 34.01
C VAL A 19 0.66 -44.63 34.58
N PRO A 20 -0.66 -44.70 34.95
CA PRO A 20 -1.77 -43.71 35.09
C PRO A 20 -2.53 -43.72 36.46
N GLN A 21 -3.50 -42.80 36.68
CA GLN A 21 -4.97 -43.05 36.72
C GLN A 21 -5.79 -41.91 37.38
N GLY A 22 -6.87 -41.50 36.72
CA GLY A 22 -7.85 -40.46 37.12
C GLY A 22 -8.73 -40.11 35.91
N MET A 23 -9.98 -39.65 36.09
CA MET A 23 -10.96 -39.55 34.99
C MET A 23 -11.75 -38.23 34.90
N ALA A 24 -11.87 -37.76 33.65
CA ALA A 24 -13.07 -37.22 33.00
C ALA A 24 -13.63 -35.80 33.35
N VAL A 25 -14.50 -35.38 32.42
CA VAL A 25 -15.41 -34.22 32.39
C VAL A 25 -14.80 -32.89 31.92
N SER A 26 -15.52 -32.26 30.99
CA SER A 26 -15.28 -30.97 30.34
C SER A 26 -16.24 -29.91 30.87
N ALA A 27 -15.84 -28.64 30.78
CA ALA A 27 -16.74 -27.49 30.78
C ALA A 27 -16.17 -26.42 29.85
N ALA A 28 -17.02 -25.68 29.14
CA ALA A 28 -16.63 -24.54 28.33
C ALA A 28 -16.53 -23.27 29.18
N SER A 29 -15.86 -22.24 28.66
CA SER A 29 -15.81 -20.90 29.24
C SER A 29 -16.05 -19.85 28.15
N THR A 30 -17.24 -19.25 28.16
CA THR A 30 -17.50 -17.98 27.45
C THR A 30 -16.74 -16.84 28.13
N GLY A 31 -16.33 -15.83 27.34
CA GLY A 31 -15.55 -14.69 27.84
C GLY A 31 -16.40 -13.69 28.61
N GLY A 32 -15.87 -13.13 29.71
CA GLY A 32 -16.53 -12.06 30.45
C GLY A 32 -16.23 -10.69 29.85
N GLY A 33 -17.26 -9.92 29.55
CA GLY A 33 -17.20 -8.53 29.06
C GLY A 33 -18.41 -7.71 29.52
N LEU A 34 -18.37 -6.39 29.31
CA LEU A 34 -19.46 -5.49 29.70
C LEU A 34 -20.69 -5.69 28.81
N CYS A 35 -21.88 -5.84 29.40
CA CYS A 35 -23.15 -5.95 28.66
C CYS A 35 -23.77 -4.57 28.37
N ALA A 36 -24.70 -4.50 27.42
CA ALA A 36 -25.31 -3.23 26.95
C ALA A 36 -26.07 -2.41 28.02
N HIS A 37 -26.35 -2.99 29.18
CA HIS A 37 -26.97 -2.29 30.33
C HIS A 37 -25.96 -1.87 31.42
N HIS A 38 -24.69 -2.22 31.25
CA HIS A 38 -23.58 -1.83 32.13
C HIS A 38 -22.38 -1.42 31.26
N THR A 39 -22.52 -0.31 30.53
CA THR A 39 -21.55 0.14 29.51
C THR A 39 -20.25 0.73 30.08
N GLU A 40 -20.16 0.89 31.41
CA GLU A 40 -18.98 1.40 32.12
C GLU A 40 -18.92 0.79 33.54
N HIS A 41 -17.72 0.59 34.08
CA HIS A 41 -17.56 0.07 35.44
C HIS A 41 -17.89 1.14 36.49
N THR A 42 -18.74 0.79 37.46
CA THR A 42 -19.26 1.69 38.51
C THR A 42 -18.87 1.22 39.92
N GLU A 43 -18.82 2.11 40.92
CA GLU A 43 -18.41 1.73 42.29
C GLU A 43 -19.28 0.60 42.91
N ASP A 44 -20.55 0.50 42.52
CA ASP A 44 -21.47 -0.54 42.98
C ASP A 44 -21.20 -1.93 42.36
N CYS A 45 -20.44 -2.01 41.25
CA CYS A 45 -20.25 -3.26 40.49
C CYS A 45 -19.14 -4.18 41.05
N GLY A 46 -18.44 -3.75 42.11
CA GLY A 46 -17.38 -4.51 42.79
C GLY A 46 -16.06 -4.60 42.03
N TYR A 47 -16.03 -4.24 40.74
CA TYR A 47 -14.80 -4.05 39.97
C TYR A 47 -14.01 -2.85 40.49
N SER A 48 -12.76 -3.08 40.86
CA SER A 48 -11.77 -2.02 41.10
C SER A 48 -10.74 -2.06 39.97
N GLU A 49 -10.73 -1.02 39.13
CA GLU A 49 -9.79 -0.91 38.03
C GLU A 49 -8.33 -0.93 38.53
N GLY A 50 -7.45 -1.62 37.80
CA GLY A 50 -6.03 -1.71 38.11
C GLY A 50 -5.32 -0.39 37.82
N VAL A 51 -5.32 0.54 38.79
CA VAL A 51 -4.72 1.88 38.65
C VAL A 51 -3.20 1.76 38.42
N GLU A 52 -2.78 1.85 37.17
CA GLU A 52 -1.38 1.94 36.78
C GLU A 52 -0.72 3.18 37.43
N GLY A 53 0.44 2.99 38.05
CA GLY A 53 1.23 4.09 38.61
C GLY A 53 1.12 4.35 40.12
N ASN A 54 0.46 3.49 40.91
CA ASN A 54 0.62 3.54 42.37
C ASN A 54 2.04 3.10 42.78
N LEU A 55 2.81 4.01 43.37
CA LEU A 55 4.27 3.90 43.53
C LEU A 55 4.73 2.74 44.42
N CYS A 56 5.44 1.76 43.83
CA CYS A 56 6.29 0.83 44.56
C CYS A 56 7.48 1.59 45.17
N THR A 57 7.47 1.77 46.49
CA THR A 57 8.47 2.58 47.23
C THR A 57 9.85 1.92 47.31
N HIS A 58 10.61 2.02 46.22
CA HIS A 58 12.03 1.70 46.13
C HIS A 58 12.76 2.83 45.37
N GLU A 59 14.06 3.02 45.64
CA GLU A 59 14.88 3.96 44.86
C GLU A 59 15.36 3.25 43.58
N HIS A 60 15.09 3.85 42.42
CA HIS A 60 15.61 3.35 41.14
C HIS A 60 17.12 3.62 41.04
N ALA A 61 17.91 2.57 40.83
CA ALA A 61 19.33 2.68 40.51
C ALA A 61 19.56 2.71 38.98
N GLU A 62 20.80 2.96 38.56
CA GLU A 62 21.15 3.15 37.14
C GLU A 62 20.93 1.91 36.26
N ASP A 63 20.80 0.72 36.85
CA ASP A 63 20.51 -0.56 36.19
C ASP A 63 19.05 -0.71 35.73
N CYS A 64 18.11 0.08 36.29
CA CYS A 64 16.69 0.07 35.89
C CYS A 64 16.36 0.88 34.63
N THR A 65 17.36 1.43 33.92
CA THR A 65 17.13 2.31 32.75
C THR A 65 17.81 1.78 31.49
N ILE A 66 17.06 1.71 30.40
CA ILE A 66 17.58 1.41 29.05
C ILE A 66 17.58 2.65 28.17
N PHE A 67 18.45 2.65 27.17
CA PHE A 67 18.63 3.73 26.21
C PHE A 67 18.26 3.22 24.81
N GLU A 68 17.05 3.52 24.36
CA GLU A 68 16.62 3.21 23.00
C GLU A 68 17.34 4.17 22.04
N THR A 69 18.06 3.62 21.07
CA THR A 69 19.01 4.35 20.22
C THR A 69 18.58 4.29 18.77
N ASN A 70 17.82 5.29 18.33
CA ASN A 70 17.26 5.37 16.97
C ASN A 70 18.05 6.40 16.14
N CYS A 71 19.26 6.01 15.70
CA CYS A 71 20.13 6.86 14.90
C CYS A 71 20.21 6.35 13.45
N VAL A 72 19.46 7.00 12.55
CA VAL A 72 19.57 6.76 11.10
C VAL A 72 20.88 7.35 10.62
N HIS A 73 21.70 6.54 9.94
CA HIS A 73 22.92 6.99 9.29
C HIS A 73 23.01 6.41 7.87
N SER A 74 23.61 7.18 6.96
CA SER A 74 23.94 6.70 5.61
C SER A 74 25.39 6.22 5.57
N HIS A 75 25.68 5.20 4.77
CA HIS A 75 27.03 4.71 4.54
C HIS A 75 27.62 5.36 3.27
N ASP A 76 28.82 5.94 3.38
CA ASP A 76 29.64 6.31 2.22
C ASP A 76 30.70 5.23 1.91
N GLU A 77 31.50 5.46 0.86
CA GLU A 77 32.54 4.53 0.40
C GLU A 77 33.60 4.19 1.48
N SER A 78 33.75 5.01 2.54
CA SER A 78 34.70 4.75 3.62
C SER A 78 34.24 3.69 4.63
N CYS A 79 32.95 3.33 4.64
CA CYS A 79 32.39 2.30 5.51
C CYS A 79 32.73 0.86 5.08
N TYR A 80 33.28 0.69 3.87
CA TYR A 80 33.56 -0.61 3.26
C TYR A 80 35.08 -0.88 3.18
N PRO A 81 35.55 -2.11 3.46
CA PRO A 81 36.97 -2.43 3.41
C PRO A 81 37.50 -2.47 1.97
N ASN A 82 38.61 -1.76 1.72
CA ASN A 82 39.32 -1.77 0.42
C ASN A 82 39.92 -3.16 0.11
N GLU A 83 39.26 -3.94 -0.75
CA GLU A 83 39.74 -5.23 -1.26
C GLU A 83 40.92 -5.08 -2.25
N THR A 84 41.88 -6.01 -2.21
CA THR A 84 43.11 -5.96 -3.03
C THR A 84 43.01 -6.73 -4.35
N VAL A 85 43.32 -6.05 -5.47
CA VAL A 85 43.16 -6.55 -6.86
C VAL A 85 44.26 -7.55 -7.33
N LEU A 86 43.83 -8.57 -8.09
CA LEU A 86 44.60 -9.47 -8.97
C LEU A 86 43.67 -9.92 -10.14
N ASP A 87 44.10 -10.37 -11.36
CA ASP A 87 43.30 -10.35 -12.65
C ASP A 87 42.73 -11.66 -13.38
N ASP A 88 41.61 -11.58 -14.12
CA ASP A 88 41.07 -12.64 -15.05
C ASP A 88 40.64 -14.06 -14.55
N SER A 89 39.69 -14.67 -15.28
CA SER A 89 39.57 -16.12 -15.65
C SER A 89 38.71 -17.16 -14.88
N ALA A 90 37.46 -16.85 -14.52
CA ALA A 90 36.32 -17.79 -14.60
C ALA A 90 34.98 -17.08 -14.30
N THR A 91 33.91 -17.44 -15.02
CA THR A 91 32.52 -17.30 -14.55
C THR A 91 32.15 -18.55 -13.73
N PRO A 92 31.37 -18.40 -12.65
CA PRO A 92 29.92 -18.44 -12.78
C PRO A 92 29.21 -17.31 -11.99
N SER A 93 27.91 -17.48 -11.76
CA SER A 93 27.06 -16.67 -10.88
C SER A 93 27.49 -16.73 -9.40
N ASP A 94 26.75 -16.01 -8.56
CA ASP A 94 26.83 -16.00 -7.09
C ASP A 94 28.04 -15.22 -6.54
N ALA A 95 28.00 -13.89 -6.72
CA ALA A 95 28.80 -12.95 -5.94
C ALA A 95 27.91 -12.36 -4.83
N GLY A 96 28.16 -12.74 -3.58
CA GLY A 96 27.46 -12.18 -2.42
C GLY A 96 27.96 -10.78 -2.08
N GLU A 97 27.06 -9.92 -1.61
CA GLU A 97 27.38 -8.56 -1.19
C GLU A 97 28.27 -8.53 0.07
N ALA A 98 29.19 -7.58 0.12
CA ALA A 98 30.10 -7.41 1.26
C ALA A 98 29.48 -6.49 2.31
N SER A 99 29.33 -7.00 3.54
CA SER A 99 28.81 -6.22 4.67
C SER A 99 29.75 -5.07 5.05
N PRO A 100 29.24 -3.88 5.40
CA PRO A 100 30.06 -2.78 5.91
C PRO A 100 30.68 -3.13 7.28
N THR A 101 31.78 -2.47 7.62
CA THR A 101 32.46 -2.63 8.91
C THR A 101 32.00 -1.59 9.93
N GLU A 102 32.10 -1.92 11.24
CA GLU A 102 31.54 -1.12 12.35
C GLU A 102 31.93 0.37 12.27
N CYS A 103 30.92 1.23 12.10
CA CYS A 103 31.08 2.67 12.03
C CYS A 103 31.29 3.27 13.43
N THR A 104 32.35 4.06 13.62
CA THR A 104 32.75 4.58 14.94
C THR A 104 31.95 5.82 15.39
N HIS A 105 30.63 5.82 15.18
CA HIS A 105 29.74 6.84 15.74
C HIS A 105 29.36 6.49 17.18
N VAL A 106 29.22 7.49 18.05
CA VAL A 106 28.82 7.31 19.45
C VAL A 106 27.56 8.14 19.69
N CYS A 107 26.42 7.46 19.73
CA CYS A 107 25.13 8.08 20.06
C CYS A 107 25.15 8.58 21.52
N SER A 108 24.55 9.73 21.78
CA SER A 108 24.40 10.28 23.14
C SER A 108 23.06 10.98 23.32
N GLU A 109 22.76 11.44 24.54
CA GLU A 109 21.63 12.34 24.79
C GLU A 109 21.85 13.71 24.10
N GLU A 110 23.10 14.19 23.97
CA GLU A 110 23.44 15.45 23.28
C GLU A 110 23.31 15.36 21.75
N SER A 111 23.41 14.16 21.16
CA SER A 111 23.23 13.95 19.71
C SER A 111 21.77 13.66 19.31
N ALA A 112 20.82 13.77 20.25
CA ALA A 112 19.38 13.53 20.09
C ALA A 112 18.94 12.12 19.60
N CYS A 113 19.87 11.24 19.22
CA CYS A 113 19.60 9.88 18.75
C CYS A 113 19.17 8.88 19.84
N THR A 114 19.08 9.30 21.10
CA THR A 114 18.96 8.38 22.25
C THR A 114 17.83 8.80 23.20
N THR A 115 16.79 7.97 23.32
CA THR A 115 15.67 8.18 24.25
C THR A 115 15.78 7.28 25.48
N LYS A 116 15.66 7.90 26.66
CA LYS A 116 15.84 7.24 27.95
C LYS A 116 14.51 6.66 28.45
N LYS A 117 14.46 5.34 28.61
CA LYS A 117 13.24 4.59 28.94
C LYS A 117 13.50 3.71 30.17
N LEU A 118 12.62 3.79 31.16
CA LEU A 118 12.73 2.89 32.31
C LEU A 118 12.28 1.48 31.87
N ASN A 119 13.04 0.47 32.27
CA ASN A 119 12.72 -0.94 32.04
C ASN A 119 13.07 -1.73 33.30
N CYS A 120 12.38 -1.39 34.39
CA CYS A 120 12.57 -1.97 35.71
C CYS A 120 12.07 -3.42 35.74
N THR A 121 12.88 -4.39 35.30
CA THR A 121 12.57 -5.81 35.45
C THR A 121 12.58 -6.20 36.92
N HIS A 122 11.39 -6.21 37.53
CA HIS A 122 11.16 -6.68 38.88
C HIS A 122 10.48 -8.06 38.85
N SER A 123 10.52 -8.77 39.98
CA SER A 123 9.85 -10.06 40.15
C SER A 123 9.03 -9.99 41.42
N HIS A 124 7.73 -10.26 41.32
CA HIS A 124 6.91 -10.50 42.49
C HIS A 124 7.25 -11.86 43.10
N ASP A 125 7.20 -11.96 44.44
CA ASP A 125 7.22 -13.22 45.17
C ASP A 125 6.00 -13.30 46.11
N GLU A 126 5.81 -14.44 46.78
CA GLU A 126 4.65 -14.70 47.66
C GLU A 126 4.53 -13.74 48.87
N SER A 127 5.49 -12.82 49.08
CA SER A 127 5.43 -11.77 50.09
C SER A 127 5.00 -10.39 49.53
N CYS A 128 4.89 -10.25 48.21
CA CYS A 128 4.36 -9.05 47.58
C CYS A 128 2.83 -9.04 47.68
N GLY A 129 2.26 -8.08 48.40
CA GLY A 129 0.80 -7.96 48.60
C GLY A 129 0.01 -7.41 47.39
N CYS A 130 0.61 -7.38 46.20
CA CYS A 130 -0.06 -7.01 44.96
C CYS A 130 -0.65 -8.27 44.30
N VAL A 131 -1.93 -8.22 43.97
CA VAL A 131 -2.59 -9.22 43.13
C VAL A 131 -2.78 -8.57 41.76
N GLU A 132 -2.13 -9.10 40.73
CA GLU A 132 -2.37 -8.66 39.35
C GLU A 132 -3.80 -9.03 38.93
N ALA A 133 -4.45 -8.16 38.16
CA ALA A 133 -5.70 -8.50 37.50
C ALA A 133 -5.39 -9.52 36.39
N VAL A 134 -5.76 -10.79 36.61
CA VAL A 134 -5.57 -11.83 35.59
C VAL A 134 -6.54 -11.57 34.44
N GLU A 135 -6.00 -11.39 33.24
CA GLU A 135 -6.77 -11.27 32.01
C GLU A 135 -7.71 -12.48 31.86
N GLY A 136 -9.02 -12.22 31.72
CA GLY A 136 -10.05 -13.26 31.81
C GLY A 136 -10.66 -13.48 33.20
N THR A 137 -10.36 -12.65 34.21
CA THR A 137 -11.16 -12.59 35.46
C THR A 137 -12.45 -11.82 35.19
N PRO A 138 -13.64 -12.45 35.20
CA PRO A 138 -14.88 -11.79 34.80
C PRO A 138 -15.34 -10.76 35.85
N CYS A 139 -16.03 -9.71 35.39
CA CYS A 139 -16.73 -8.79 36.28
C CYS A 139 -17.82 -9.57 37.04
N SER A 140 -17.76 -9.58 38.38
CA SER A 140 -18.74 -10.28 39.22
C SER A 140 -20.03 -9.46 39.46
N TYR A 141 -20.34 -8.53 38.55
CA TYR A 141 -21.57 -7.75 38.61
C TYR A 141 -22.72 -8.57 38.03
N ASP A 142 -23.48 -9.21 38.92
CA ASP A 142 -24.78 -9.80 38.63
C ASP A 142 -25.77 -8.69 38.27
N CYS A 143 -25.66 -8.20 37.03
CA CYS A 143 -26.52 -7.18 36.48
C CYS A 143 -27.89 -7.81 36.27
N SER A 144 -28.80 -7.65 37.23
CA SER A 144 -30.08 -8.36 37.23
C SER A 144 -30.92 -8.19 35.97
N LEU A 145 -30.67 -7.15 35.15
CA LEU A 145 -31.27 -7.01 33.81
C LEU A 145 -30.57 -7.85 32.72
N CYS A 146 -29.24 -7.95 32.72
CA CYS A 146 -28.53 -8.88 31.81
C CYS A 146 -28.71 -10.34 32.27
N SER A 147 -28.80 -10.61 33.58
CA SER A 147 -29.15 -11.92 34.14
C SER A 147 -30.62 -12.30 33.85
N GLU A 148 -31.54 -11.34 33.80
CA GLU A 148 -32.90 -11.54 33.26
C GLU A 148 -32.86 -11.79 31.74
N LEU A 149 -31.98 -11.15 30.95
CA LEU A 149 -31.87 -11.43 29.50
C LEU A 149 -31.23 -12.80 29.16
N ASP A 150 -30.17 -13.20 29.87
CA ASP A 150 -29.52 -14.51 29.73
C ASP A 150 -30.39 -15.68 30.25
N SER A 151 -31.53 -15.40 30.89
CA SER A 151 -32.46 -16.43 31.39
C SER A 151 -33.94 -16.25 31.01
N GLU A 152 -34.30 -15.14 30.37
CA GLU A 152 -35.63 -14.88 29.77
C GLU A 152 -35.55 -14.66 28.25
N ASN A 153 -34.71 -15.42 27.53
CA ASN A 153 -35.12 -16.06 26.27
C ASN A 153 -34.17 -17.19 25.82
N ILE A 154 -34.72 -18.21 25.14
CA ILE A 154 -34.02 -19.38 24.53
C ILE A 154 -33.41 -20.42 25.51
N ASN A 155 -33.36 -20.17 26.82
CA ASN A 155 -33.39 -21.27 27.80
C ASN A 155 -34.38 -20.98 28.93
N PRO A 156 -35.60 -21.54 28.91
CA PRO A 156 -36.49 -21.44 30.06
C PRO A 156 -35.81 -22.10 31.26
N GLN A 157 -35.79 -21.44 32.43
CA GLN A 157 -35.46 -22.11 33.69
C GLN A 157 -36.58 -23.10 34.08
N LYS A 158 -36.62 -24.21 33.36
CA LYS A 158 -37.38 -25.39 33.73
C LYS A 158 -36.89 -25.82 35.12
N SER A 159 -37.84 -25.95 36.05
CA SER A 159 -37.64 -26.79 37.23
C SER A 159 -37.12 -28.16 36.79
N GLN A 160 -36.50 -28.93 37.69
CA GLN A 160 -36.09 -30.31 37.35
C GLN A 160 -37.29 -31.16 36.92
N GLU A 161 -37.56 -31.18 35.61
CA GLU A 161 -38.62 -31.94 34.99
C GLU A 161 -38.26 -33.43 35.06
N GLU A 162 -39.28 -34.25 35.19
CA GLU A 162 -39.11 -35.69 35.33
C GLU A 162 -38.89 -36.29 33.93
N THR A 163 -37.64 -36.40 33.48
CA THR A 163 -37.31 -37.02 32.17
C THR A 163 -37.78 -38.48 32.12
N ILE A 164 -38.90 -38.74 31.45
CA ILE A 164 -39.49 -40.07 31.31
C ILE A 164 -38.76 -40.83 30.20
N THR A 165 -38.09 -41.92 30.57
CA THR A 165 -37.29 -42.72 29.62
C THR A 165 -38.12 -43.85 28.98
N ILE A 166 -38.27 -43.79 27.64
CA ILE A 166 -38.90 -44.83 26.82
C ILE A 166 -37.81 -45.70 26.18
N GLU A 167 -37.66 -46.93 26.67
CA GLU A 167 -36.67 -47.87 26.16
C GLU A 167 -37.13 -48.59 24.88
N VAL A 168 -36.34 -48.53 23.81
CA VAL A 168 -36.56 -49.28 22.56
C VAL A 168 -35.67 -50.52 22.56
N ASP A 169 -36.29 -51.70 22.74
CA ASP A 169 -35.65 -53.01 22.71
C ASP A 169 -36.11 -53.75 21.44
N GLY A 170 -35.16 -54.11 20.57
CA GLY A 170 -35.42 -54.64 19.24
C GLY A 170 -36.23 -53.69 18.33
N GLU A 171 -37.09 -54.27 17.48
CA GLU A 171 -37.90 -53.54 16.49
C GLU A 171 -39.30 -53.22 17.03
N LYS A 172 -39.63 -51.93 17.15
CA LYS A 172 -40.95 -51.38 17.51
C LYS A 172 -41.51 -50.52 16.37
N ASN A 173 -42.83 -50.31 16.34
CA ASN A 173 -43.47 -49.41 15.37
C ASN A 173 -43.64 -48.01 15.99
N TRP A 174 -43.74 -46.97 15.17
CA TRP A 174 -43.97 -45.60 15.67
C TRP A 174 -45.19 -45.53 16.59
N VAL A 175 -46.33 -46.14 16.23
CA VAL A 175 -47.56 -46.13 17.05
C VAL A 175 -47.37 -46.74 18.45
N ASP A 176 -46.44 -47.67 18.63
CA ASP A 176 -46.12 -48.25 19.95
C ASP A 176 -45.31 -47.26 20.82
N ILE A 177 -44.48 -46.43 20.18
CA ILE A 177 -43.71 -45.36 20.84
C ILE A 177 -44.62 -44.16 21.13
N GLU A 178 -45.42 -43.75 20.15
CA GLU A 178 -46.44 -42.70 20.25
C GLU A 178 -47.44 -42.97 21.37
N THR A 179 -47.89 -44.22 21.54
CA THR A 179 -48.73 -44.60 22.68
C THR A 179 -47.98 -44.41 24.01
N ALA A 180 -46.71 -44.82 24.10
CA ALA A 180 -45.91 -44.65 25.31
C ALA A 180 -45.56 -43.18 25.63
N ILE A 181 -45.40 -42.31 24.62
CA ILE A 181 -45.28 -40.86 24.79
C ILE A 181 -46.59 -40.31 25.37
N ASN A 182 -47.74 -40.63 24.76
CA ASN A 182 -49.04 -40.15 25.19
C ASN A 182 -49.43 -40.63 26.60
N ASP A 183 -49.13 -41.89 26.95
CA ASP A 183 -49.35 -42.43 28.30
C ASP A 183 -48.46 -41.73 29.34
N ALA A 184 -47.21 -41.40 29.00
CA ALA A 184 -46.28 -40.70 29.88
C ALA A 184 -46.75 -39.26 30.20
N ILE A 185 -47.10 -38.49 29.17
CA ILE A 185 -47.50 -37.08 29.33
C ILE A 185 -48.94 -36.92 29.86
N ALA A 186 -49.75 -37.98 29.81
CA ALA A 186 -51.08 -37.98 30.44
C ALA A 186 -51.02 -37.93 31.98
N ASP A 187 -49.98 -38.52 32.58
CA ASP A 187 -49.73 -38.46 34.02
C ASP A 187 -48.85 -37.25 34.42
N ASN A 188 -47.94 -36.79 33.54
CA ASN A 188 -47.13 -35.59 33.74
C ASN A 188 -46.97 -34.76 32.42
N PRO A 189 -47.84 -33.76 32.17
CA PRO A 189 -47.84 -33.00 30.91
C PRO A 189 -46.58 -32.19 30.63
N ASP A 190 -45.82 -31.84 31.68
CA ASP A 190 -44.62 -31.00 31.61
C ASP A 190 -43.34 -31.86 31.63
N ALA A 191 -43.41 -33.15 31.26
CA ALA A 191 -42.27 -34.06 31.27
C ALA A 191 -41.49 -34.10 29.94
N GLU A 192 -40.16 -34.01 30.00
CA GLU A 192 -39.28 -34.38 28.89
C GLU A 192 -39.35 -35.90 28.64
N VAL A 193 -39.36 -36.32 27.38
CA VAL A 193 -39.48 -37.73 26.96
C VAL A 193 -38.23 -38.20 26.24
N LYS A 194 -37.48 -39.09 26.88
CA LYS A 194 -36.21 -39.62 26.37
C LYS A 194 -36.36 -41.00 25.76
N ILE A 195 -36.27 -41.08 24.44
CA ILE A 195 -36.42 -42.31 23.64
C ILE A 195 -35.03 -42.90 23.39
N ILE A 196 -34.68 -43.98 24.09
CA ILE A 196 -33.34 -44.57 24.08
C ILE A 196 -33.32 -46.03 23.62
N GLY A 197 -32.44 -46.36 22.68
CA GLY A 197 -32.26 -47.71 22.16
C GLY A 197 -31.38 -48.62 23.02
N LYS A 198 -31.83 -49.86 23.23
CA LYS A 198 -31.07 -50.94 23.86
C LYS A 198 -30.30 -51.74 22.80
N GLY A 199 -28.99 -51.91 23.04
CA GLY A 199 -28.13 -52.68 22.14
C GLY A 199 -27.88 -51.97 20.81
N ASN A 200 -27.67 -52.76 19.75
CA ASN A 200 -27.31 -52.26 18.42
C ASN A 200 -28.42 -52.51 17.37
N ASP A 201 -29.55 -53.06 17.81
CA ASP A 201 -30.68 -53.51 17.02
C ASP A 201 -32.02 -52.84 17.45
N ALA A 202 -31.93 -51.76 18.23
CA ALA A 202 -33.04 -50.88 18.56
C ALA A 202 -33.51 -50.10 17.32
N VAL A 203 -34.73 -50.39 16.87
CA VAL A 203 -35.31 -49.85 15.63
C VAL A 203 -36.72 -49.32 15.90
N ILE A 204 -36.99 -48.11 15.42
CA ILE A 204 -38.34 -47.53 15.36
C ILE A 204 -38.78 -47.50 13.90
N VAL A 205 -39.76 -48.31 13.53
CA VAL A 205 -40.31 -48.37 12.17
C VAL A 205 -41.41 -47.33 12.02
N LEU A 206 -41.15 -46.31 11.19
CA LEU A 206 -42.05 -45.18 10.93
C LEU A 206 -43.16 -45.57 9.93
N LYS A 207 -43.98 -46.53 10.33
CA LYS A 207 -45.13 -47.05 9.57
C LYS A 207 -46.44 -46.83 10.32
N ASP A 208 -47.54 -47.14 9.63
CA ASP A 208 -48.92 -47.07 10.17
C ASP A 208 -49.34 -45.67 10.66
N LEU A 209 -48.59 -44.64 10.25
CA LEU A 209 -48.83 -43.22 10.55
C LEU A 209 -50.20 -42.77 10.03
N THR A 210 -51.00 -42.15 10.90
CA THR A 210 -52.39 -41.82 10.59
C THR A 210 -52.58 -40.38 10.09
N VAL A 211 -51.85 -39.41 10.64
CA VAL A 211 -52.02 -37.97 10.35
C VAL A 211 -51.50 -37.60 8.95
N ASP A 212 -52.35 -36.97 8.13
CA ASP A 212 -51.99 -36.47 6.79
C ASP A 212 -51.53 -35.00 6.85
N VAL A 213 -50.45 -34.67 6.12
CA VAL A 213 -50.03 -33.27 5.93
C VAL A 213 -50.78 -32.67 4.75
N GLU A 214 -51.78 -31.84 5.03
CA GLU A 214 -52.59 -31.21 3.99
C GLU A 214 -51.76 -30.24 3.13
N GLY A 215 -51.99 -30.27 1.82
CA GLY A 215 -51.19 -29.54 0.82
C GLY A 215 -49.95 -30.29 0.33
N MET A 216 -49.53 -31.38 0.99
CA MET A 216 -48.37 -32.17 0.58
C MET A 216 -48.75 -33.47 -0.14
N TYR A 217 -47.97 -33.86 -1.15
CA TYR A 217 -48.24 -35.06 -1.94
C TYR A 217 -47.82 -36.33 -1.19
N ARG A 218 -48.82 -37.10 -0.72
CA ARG A 218 -48.62 -38.38 0.00
C ARG A 218 -47.67 -38.24 1.18
N THR A 219 -47.92 -37.28 2.07
CA THR A 219 -47.07 -37.05 3.24
C THR A 219 -47.84 -37.33 4.53
N LYS A 220 -47.23 -38.12 5.41
CA LYS A 220 -47.72 -38.38 6.77
C LYS A 220 -46.90 -37.59 7.79
N ALA A 221 -47.57 -37.14 8.85
CA ALA A 221 -46.94 -36.46 9.97
C ALA A 221 -46.63 -37.42 11.13
N ILE A 222 -45.61 -37.06 11.87
CA ILE A 222 -45.38 -37.40 13.28
C ILE A 222 -45.47 -36.08 14.03
N GLU A 223 -46.30 -36.02 15.06
CA GLU A 223 -46.58 -34.78 15.81
C GLU A 223 -46.26 -34.99 17.28
N LEU A 224 -45.11 -34.50 17.73
CA LEU A 224 -44.66 -34.60 19.12
C LEU A 224 -45.51 -33.65 20.01
N GLN A 225 -45.69 -34.04 21.26
CA GLN A 225 -46.59 -33.36 22.23
C GLN A 225 -45.88 -33.02 23.56
N ALA A 226 -44.56 -33.18 23.60
CA ALA A 226 -43.68 -32.84 24.70
C ALA A 226 -42.23 -32.75 24.18
N ASP A 227 -41.34 -32.16 24.98
CA ASP A 227 -39.91 -32.10 24.69
C ASP A 227 -39.36 -33.53 24.55
N THR A 228 -38.67 -33.83 23.45
CA THR A 228 -38.33 -35.21 23.07
C THR A 228 -36.87 -35.34 22.69
N SER A 229 -36.16 -36.27 23.34
CA SER A 229 -34.77 -36.63 23.02
C SER A 229 -34.67 -38.04 22.43
N PHE A 230 -33.91 -38.21 21.35
CA PHE A 230 -33.67 -39.51 20.67
C PHE A 230 -32.20 -39.94 20.77
N GLU A 231 -31.95 -41.14 21.29
CA GLU A 231 -30.59 -41.71 21.49
C GLU A 231 -30.48 -43.18 21.04
N ASN A 232 -29.40 -43.51 20.34
CA ASN A 232 -29.03 -44.89 19.96
C ASN A 232 -30.15 -45.69 19.24
N VAL A 233 -30.92 -45.05 18.35
CA VAL A 233 -32.02 -45.68 17.60
C VAL A 233 -31.85 -45.59 16.08
N GLU A 234 -32.27 -46.65 15.37
CA GLU A 234 -32.50 -46.62 13.93
C GLU A 234 -33.95 -46.25 13.60
N LEU A 235 -34.15 -45.06 13.03
CA LEU A 235 -35.40 -44.62 12.43
C LEU A 235 -35.55 -45.27 11.03
N ARG A 236 -36.37 -46.34 10.95
CA ARG A 236 -36.54 -47.13 9.73
C ARG A 236 -37.81 -46.74 8.98
N ILE A 237 -37.65 -46.40 7.71
CA ILE A 237 -38.70 -45.81 6.87
C ILE A 237 -39.23 -46.83 5.86
N PRO A 238 -40.55 -47.09 5.82
CA PRO A 238 -41.20 -47.85 4.76
C PRO A 238 -40.97 -47.20 3.39
N SER A 239 -40.32 -47.95 2.49
CA SER A 239 -40.15 -47.50 1.10
C SER A 239 -40.10 -48.67 0.10
N THR A 240 -40.89 -49.69 0.38
CA THR A 240 -41.12 -50.86 -0.47
C THR A 240 -41.88 -50.53 -1.75
N GLU A 241 -42.74 -49.51 -1.74
CA GLU A 241 -43.51 -49.07 -2.90
C GLU A 241 -43.30 -47.59 -3.23
N GLY A 242 -43.53 -47.23 -4.51
CA GLY A 242 -43.74 -45.83 -4.91
C GLY A 242 -45.02 -45.23 -4.30
N SER A 243 -45.90 -46.06 -3.75
CA SER A 243 -47.09 -45.70 -2.98
C SER A 243 -46.77 -45.09 -1.62
N ASP A 244 -45.72 -45.59 -0.95
CA ASP A 244 -45.43 -45.29 0.47
C ASP A 244 -45.20 -43.78 0.70
N PRO A 245 -45.62 -43.22 1.85
CA PRO A 245 -45.63 -41.79 2.05
C PRO A 245 -44.24 -41.19 2.31
N HIS A 246 -44.14 -39.88 2.09
CA HIS A 246 -43.12 -39.03 2.71
C HIS A 246 -43.44 -38.82 4.20
N ILE A 247 -42.43 -38.47 5.01
CA ILE A 247 -42.59 -38.30 6.45
C ILE A 247 -42.13 -36.89 6.84
N MET A 248 -42.96 -36.20 7.63
CA MET A 248 -42.62 -34.97 8.31
C MET A 248 -42.71 -35.18 9.83
N ILE A 249 -41.73 -34.68 10.57
CA ILE A 249 -41.72 -34.68 12.04
C ILE A 249 -41.93 -33.24 12.50
N PHE A 250 -42.96 -33.00 13.30
CA PHE A 250 -43.26 -31.70 13.91
C PHE A 250 -43.02 -31.78 15.41
N ALA A 251 -42.15 -30.91 15.93
CA ALA A 251 -41.99 -30.74 17.38
C ALA A 251 -43.10 -29.86 17.99
N ASN A 252 -43.92 -29.18 17.19
CA ASN A 252 -45.09 -28.42 17.62
C ASN A 252 -44.80 -27.26 18.61
N GLY A 253 -43.55 -26.80 18.67
CA GLY A 253 -43.03 -25.81 19.62
C GLY A 253 -42.28 -26.40 20.83
N HIS A 254 -42.19 -27.73 20.94
CA HIS A 254 -41.40 -28.42 21.96
C HIS A 254 -39.92 -28.56 21.55
N SER A 255 -39.06 -28.78 22.54
CA SER A 255 -37.63 -29.06 22.31
C SER A 255 -37.45 -30.42 21.63
N LEU A 256 -36.66 -30.50 20.55
CA LEU A 256 -36.35 -31.77 19.87
C LEU A 256 -34.84 -31.99 19.74
N TYR A 257 -34.33 -32.98 20.48
CA TYR A 257 -32.93 -33.41 20.42
C TYR A 257 -32.79 -34.75 19.68
N MET A 258 -31.86 -34.84 18.73
CA MET A 258 -31.44 -36.09 18.11
C MET A 258 -29.94 -36.27 18.24
N ALA A 259 -29.51 -37.28 19.00
CA ALA A 259 -28.10 -37.55 19.27
C ALA A 259 -27.30 -37.96 18.02
N ASP A 260 -25.97 -37.83 18.12
CA ASP A 260 -24.97 -38.35 17.17
C ASP A 260 -25.11 -39.86 16.87
N SER A 261 -25.79 -40.60 17.76
CA SER A 261 -26.07 -42.03 17.71
C SER A 261 -27.39 -42.40 17.00
N VAL A 262 -28.22 -41.41 16.63
CA VAL A 262 -29.42 -41.64 15.81
C VAL A 262 -29.03 -41.97 14.37
N ARG A 263 -29.63 -43.01 13.77
CA ARG A 263 -29.45 -43.34 12.35
C ARG A 263 -30.79 -43.45 11.65
N LYS A 264 -30.83 -43.21 10.34
CA LYS A 264 -32.03 -43.34 9.51
C LYS A 264 -31.75 -44.28 8.35
N LYS A 265 -32.70 -45.18 8.05
CA LYS A 265 -32.58 -46.13 6.92
C LYS A 265 -33.91 -46.32 6.21
N PHE A 266 -33.83 -46.57 4.90
CA PHE A 266 -34.95 -47.01 4.07
C PHE A 266 -35.07 -48.55 4.14
N SER A 267 -36.30 -49.08 4.23
CA SER A 267 -36.55 -50.53 4.21
C SER A 267 -36.77 -51.11 2.80
N GLY A 268 -36.90 -50.26 1.78
CA GLY A 268 -37.06 -50.66 0.40
C GLY A 268 -36.27 -49.77 -0.58
N ALA A 269 -36.54 -49.95 -1.87
CA ALA A 269 -35.75 -49.36 -2.96
C ALA A 269 -36.18 -47.94 -3.37
N TYR A 270 -37.25 -47.38 -2.78
CA TYR A 270 -37.70 -46.03 -3.09
C TYR A 270 -37.12 -45.00 -2.12
N THR A 271 -36.67 -43.86 -2.63
CA THR A 271 -36.36 -42.67 -1.84
C THR A 271 -37.64 -42.07 -1.25
N LYS A 272 -37.60 -41.64 0.02
CA LYS A 272 -38.62 -40.78 0.64
C LYS A 272 -37.94 -39.58 1.31
N ALA A 273 -38.41 -38.38 0.99
CA ALA A 273 -38.13 -37.18 1.77
C ALA A 273 -38.51 -37.38 3.26
N THR A 274 -37.67 -36.83 4.12
CA THR A 274 -37.81 -36.76 5.58
C THR A 274 -37.45 -35.36 6.05
N THR A 275 -38.46 -34.62 6.51
CA THR A 275 -38.29 -33.22 6.93
C THR A 275 -38.63 -33.06 8.41
N ILE A 276 -37.84 -32.28 9.14
CA ILE A 276 -38.11 -31.88 10.53
C ILE A 276 -38.60 -30.43 10.54
N PHE A 277 -39.59 -30.15 11.38
CA PHE A 277 -40.08 -28.83 11.75
C PHE A 277 -40.02 -28.69 13.27
N GLY A 278 -39.42 -27.62 13.79
CA GLY A 278 -39.52 -27.28 15.21
C GLY A 278 -40.91 -26.77 15.57
N GLY A 279 -41.53 -25.98 14.69
CA GLY A 279 -42.92 -25.58 14.80
C GLY A 279 -43.93 -26.69 14.50
N GLY A 280 -45.18 -26.28 14.29
CA GLY A 280 -46.32 -27.18 14.14
C GLY A 280 -46.86 -27.33 12.71
N ASN A 281 -47.70 -28.36 12.54
CA ASN A 281 -48.44 -28.63 11.30
C ASN A 281 -49.69 -27.74 11.25
N LYS A 282 -49.67 -26.66 10.45
CA LYS A 282 -50.75 -25.64 10.37
C LYS A 282 -51.12 -25.01 11.72
N LYS A 283 -50.14 -24.89 12.62
CA LYS A 283 -50.30 -24.43 14.01
C LYS A 283 -49.27 -23.33 14.30
N ASP A 284 -49.73 -22.24 14.90
CA ASP A 284 -48.86 -21.18 15.40
C ASP A 284 -48.18 -21.62 16.72
N VAL A 285 -46.91 -21.29 16.91
CA VAL A 285 -46.12 -21.62 18.12
C VAL A 285 -45.40 -20.40 18.68
N GLU A 286 -45.24 -20.33 20.00
CA GLU A 286 -44.59 -19.19 20.66
C GLU A 286 -43.06 -19.20 20.50
N SER A 287 -42.46 -20.38 20.40
CA SER A 287 -41.06 -20.59 20.02
C SER A 287 -40.85 -21.99 19.43
N ALA A 288 -39.63 -22.31 18.99
CA ALA A 288 -39.21 -23.67 18.64
C ALA A 288 -37.70 -23.87 18.85
N HIS A 289 -37.29 -25.03 19.37
CA HIS A 289 -35.89 -25.36 19.68
C HIS A 289 -35.53 -26.76 19.16
N ILE A 290 -34.60 -26.88 18.21
CA ILE A 290 -34.21 -28.17 17.62
C ILE A 290 -32.69 -28.36 17.51
N GLU A 291 -32.22 -29.54 17.91
CA GLU A 291 -30.80 -29.92 17.94
C GLU A 291 -30.59 -31.27 17.26
N ILE A 292 -30.07 -31.27 16.04
CA ILE A 292 -30.01 -32.46 15.18
C ILE A 292 -28.55 -32.86 14.91
N ASN A 293 -28.04 -33.81 15.71
CA ASN A 293 -26.67 -34.31 15.66
C ASN A 293 -26.51 -35.63 14.88
N GLY A 294 -27.60 -36.25 14.43
CA GLY A 294 -27.59 -37.52 13.68
C GLY A 294 -28.75 -37.70 12.68
N GLY A 295 -28.60 -38.65 11.76
CA GLY A 295 -29.60 -39.02 10.74
C GLY A 295 -29.38 -38.39 9.35
N ASP A 296 -30.29 -38.66 8.41
CA ASP A 296 -30.24 -38.12 7.03
C ASP A 296 -31.55 -37.39 6.69
N TRP A 297 -31.50 -36.06 6.54
CA TRP A 297 -32.69 -35.21 6.48
C TRP A 297 -32.76 -34.43 5.16
N SER A 298 -33.89 -34.52 4.45
CA SER A 298 -34.09 -33.78 3.19
C SER A 298 -34.38 -32.30 3.41
N GLY A 299 -34.78 -31.92 4.62
CA GLY A 299 -34.96 -30.54 5.06
C GLY A 299 -35.08 -30.47 6.57
N ILE A 300 -34.65 -29.37 7.15
CA ILE A 300 -34.93 -28.96 8.54
C ILE A 300 -35.47 -27.54 8.47
N TYR A 301 -36.51 -27.25 9.24
CA TYR A 301 -37.11 -25.93 9.42
C TYR A 301 -37.24 -25.66 10.93
N GLY A 302 -36.77 -24.51 11.41
CA GLY A 302 -37.01 -24.11 12.81
C GLY A 302 -38.49 -23.83 13.08
N GLY A 303 -39.15 -23.08 12.18
CA GLY A 303 -40.53 -22.68 12.34
C GLY A 303 -41.59 -23.70 11.93
N SER A 304 -42.85 -23.25 11.91
CA SER A 304 -44.03 -24.03 11.54
C SER A 304 -44.21 -24.22 10.03
N TYR A 305 -45.01 -25.22 9.64
CA TYR A 305 -45.54 -25.36 8.28
C TYR A 305 -46.93 -24.74 8.19
N ARG A 306 -47.13 -23.75 7.32
CA ARG A 306 -48.43 -23.03 7.16
C ARG A 306 -49.01 -22.50 8.47
N GLY A 307 -48.13 -22.07 9.36
CA GLY A 307 -48.40 -21.42 10.63
C GLY A 307 -47.21 -20.55 10.98
N ASN A 308 -47.37 -19.71 11.99
CA ASN A 308 -46.34 -18.78 12.44
C ASN A 308 -45.48 -19.38 13.56
N SER A 309 -44.35 -18.74 13.85
CA SER A 309 -43.49 -19.08 14.99
C SER A 309 -42.89 -17.81 15.58
N GLY A 310 -42.73 -17.74 16.90
CA GLY A 310 -41.92 -16.70 17.53
C GLY A 310 -40.42 -16.98 17.37
N ASN A 311 -39.66 -16.99 18.46
CA ASN A 311 -38.21 -17.22 18.43
C ASN A 311 -37.90 -18.66 17.97
N THR A 312 -36.89 -18.83 17.10
CA THR A 312 -36.44 -20.17 16.66
C THR A 312 -34.95 -20.38 16.90
N TYR A 313 -34.60 -21.55 17.45
CA TYR A 313 -33.23 -22.04 17.57
C TYR A 313 -33.07 -23.36 16.81
N VAL A 314 -32.05 -23.44 15.95
CA VAL A 314 -31.78 -24.57 15.06
C VAL A 314 -30.29 -24.90 15.07
N HIS A 315 -29.90 -26.01 15.70
CA HIS A 315 -28.52 -26.50 15.71
C HIS A 315 -28.41 -27.80 14.91
N VAL A 316 -27.42 -27.91 14.01
CA VAL A 316 -27.21 -29.10 13.17
C VAL A 316 -25.72 -29.45 13.09
N ALA A 317 -25.28 -30.55 13.72
CA ALA A 317 -23.87 -30.93 13.80
C ALA A 317 -23.65 -32.46 13.78
N GLY A 318 -22.49 -32.92 14.25
CA GLY A 318 -22.19 -34.35 14.46
C GLY A 318 -22.19 -35.20 13.18
N ASP A 319 -22.92 -36.31 13.20
CA ASP A 319 -23.09 -37.26 12.09
C ASP A 319 -24.44 -37.06 11.35
N ALA A 320 -25.09 -35.89 11.54
CA ALA A 320 -26.25 -35.49 10.75
C ALA A 320 -25.82 -35.15 9.32
N ALA A 321 -26.58 -35.62 8.32
CA ALA A 321 -26.42 -35.19 6.94
C ALA A 321 -27.72 -34.57 6.44
N VAL A 322 -27.67 -33.33 5.98
CA VAL A 322 -28.87 -32.53 5.69
C VAL A 322 -28.75 -31.88 4.32
N SER A 323 -29.83 -31.89 3.52
CA SER A 323 -29.83 -31.23 2.21
C SER A 323 -30.12 -29.73 2.29
N LYS A 324 -30.94 -29.31 3.24
CA LYS A 324 -31.32 -27.90 3.47
C LYS A 324 -31.67 -27.67 4.94
N VAL A 325 -31.22 -26.55 5.51
CA VAL A 325 -31.64 -26.07 6.83
C VAL A 325 -32.21 -24.66 6.68
N TYR A 326 -33.41 -24.43 7.20
CA TYR A 326 -34.08 -23.13 7.25
C TYR A 326 -34.32 -22.76 8.72
N GLY A 327 -34.02 -21.54 9.13
CA GLY A 327 -34.27 -21.08 10.50
C GLY A 327 -35.75 -20.76 10.77
N GLY A 328 -36.47 -20.28 9.76
CA GLY A 328 -37.86 -19.83 9.90
C GLY A 328 -38.95 -20.83 9.46
N CYS A 329 -40.16 -20.30 9.26
CA CYS A 329 -41.36 -21.04 8.87
C CYS A 329 -41.40 -21.43 7.38
N TYR A 330 -42.17 -22.45 7.03
CA TYR A 330 -42.47 -22.84 5.64
C TYR A 330 -43.90 -22.44 5.27
N GLY A 331 -44.06 -21.35 4.51
CA GLY A 331 -45.35 -20.74 4.18
C GLY A 331 -46.03 -20.09 5.38
N GLY A 332 -45.28 -19.33 6.18
CA GLY A 332 -45.77 -18.58 7.35
C GLY A 332 -44.72 -17.57 7.81
N VAL A 333 -45.06 -16.73 8.79
CA VAL A 333 -44.17 -15.69 9.30
C VAL A 333 -43.39 -16.19 10.51
N THR A 334 -42.12 -15.83 10.62
CA THR A 334 -41.35 -15.97 11.87
C THR A 334 -41.31 -14.61 12.56
N THR A 335 -42.09 -14.45 13.63
CA THR A 335 -42.33 -13.16 14.31
C THR A 335 -41.38 -12.92 15.48
N GLY A 336 -40.44 -13.82 15.73
CA GLY A 336 -39.35 -13.67 16.68
C GLY A 336 -37.99 -13.79 15.99
N SER A 337 -36.92 -13.65 16.77
CA SER A 337 -35.55 -13.72 16.28
C SER A 337 -35.13 -15.16 15.97
N ILE A 338 -34.24 -15.31 14.98
CA ILE A 338 -33.78 -16.61 14.48
C ILE A 338 -32.32 -16.82 14.83
N TYR A 339 -32.00 -18.01 15.36
CA TYR A 339 -30.64 -18.46 15.65
C TYR A 339 -30.40 -19.81 14.98
N LEU A 340 -29.46 -19.88 14.03
CA LEU A 340 -29.16 -21.09 13.25
C LEU A 340 -27.66 -21.40 13.31
N GLU A 341 -27.30 -22.53 13.92
CA GLU A 341 -25.94 -23.06 13.97
C GLU A 341 -25.77 -24.30 13.09
N TYR A 342 -24.73 -24.35 12.27
CA TYR A 342 -24.42 -25.50 11.42
C TYR A 342 -22.96 -25.94 11.53
N GLY A 343 -22.73 -27.15 12.07
CA GLY A 343 -21.41 -27.74 12.35
C GLY A 343 -21.15 -29.11 11.70
N SER A 344 -21.98 -29.56 10.76
CA SER A 344 -21.77 -30.84 10.06
C SER A 344 -20.93 -30.70 8.79
N SER A 345 -20.20 -31.77 8.42
CA SER A 345 -19.52 -31.91 7.13
C SER A 345 -20.04 -33.07 6.27
N ARG A 346 -21.08 -33.78 6.72
CA ARG A 346 -21.54 -35.02 6.07
C ARG A 346 -22.50 -34.74 4.92
N ARG A 347 -22.10 -35.13 3.70
CA ARG A 347 -22.95 -35.05 2.49
C ARG A 347 -24.25 -35.83 2.66
N TYR A 348 -25.37 -35.17 2.44
CA TYR A 348 -26.69 -35.79 2.34
C TYR A 348 -26.78 -36.70 1.12
N GLN A 349 -27.32 -37.90 1.33
CA GLN A 349 -27.65 -38.85 0.27
C GLN A 349 -29.15 -39.19 0.35
N ASP A 350 -29.86 -39.06 -0.76
CA ASP A 350 -31.32 -39.31 -0.80
C ASP A 350 -31.72 -40.79 -0.82
N GLY A 351 -30.77 -41.70 -0.60
CA GLY A 351 -30.94 -43.15 -0.74
C GLY A 351 -30.72 -43.67 -2.16
N SER A 352 -30.67 -42.81 -3.18
CA SER A 352 -30.14 -43.18 -4.50
C SER A 352 -28.61 -43.24 -4.48
N SER A 353 -28.00 -44.06 -5.34
CA SER A 353 -26.55 -44.08 -5.58
C SER A 353 -26.06 -42.92 -6.46
N THR A 354 -26.89 -41.89 -6.68
CA THR A 354 -26.72 -40.93 -7.77
C THR A 354 -26.82 -39.47 -7.36
N LYS A 355 -27.37 -39.17 -6.17
CA LYS A 355 -27.47 -37.80 -5.66
C LYS A 355 -26.77 -37.68 -4.31
N TYR A 356 -25.74 -36.84 -4.30
CA TYR A 356 -25.05 -36.37 -3.10
C TYR A 356 -25.10 -34.83 -3.09
N ALA A 357 -25.38 -34.23 -1.94
CA ALA A 357 -25.37 -32.79 -1.75
C ALA A 357 -24.66 -32.44 -0.43
N LEU A 358 -24.10 -31.24 -0.35
CA LEU A 358 -23.86 -30.59 0.94
C LEU A 358 -25.13 -29.80 1.32
N ALA A 359 -25.19 -29.22 2.52
CA ALA A 359 -26.34 -28.43 2.93
C ALA A 359 -26.37 -27.06 2.24
N ASP A 360 -27.55 -26.65 1.80
CA ASP A 360 -27.93 -25.23 1.78
C ASP A 360 -28.26 -24.83 3.24
N VAL A 361 -27.71 -23.74 3.75
CA VAL A 361 -28.08 -23.15 5.05
C VAL A 361 -28.77 -21.81 4.81
N ILE A 362 -29.96 -21.59 5.39
CA ILE A 362 -30.80 -20.42 5.17
C ILE A 362 -31.31 -19.89 6.51
N GLY A 363 -31.02 -18.63 6.85
CA GLY A 363 -31.55 -17.99 8.06
C GLY A 363 -33.08 -17.85 8.05
N SER A 364 -33.66 -17.41 6.94
CA SER A 364 -35.10 -17.17 6.82
C SER A 364 -36.01 -18.41 6.87
N GLY A 365 -37.31 -18.16 6.84
CA GLY A 365 -38.30 -19.11 6.34
C GLY A 365 -38.22 -19.30 4.82
N HIS A 366 -39.27 -19.87 4.23
CA HIS A 366 -39.40 -20.10 2.79
C HIS A 366 -40.87 -20.13 2.37
N ASP A 367 -41.23 -19.57 1.21
CA ASP A 367 -42.60 -19.58 0.70
C ASP A 367 -43.02 -20.92 0.06
N ILE A 368 -44.32 -21.16 -0.08
CA ILE A 368 -44.84 -22.38 -0.71
C ILE A 368 -45.10 -22.14 -2.19
N GLN A 369 -44.48 -22.97 -3.03
CA GLN A 369 -44.57 -22.87 -4.50
C GLN A 369 -46.03 -22.87 -4.98
N GLY A 370 -46.41 -21.80 -5.70
CA GLY A 370 -47.76 -21.64 -6.27
C GLY A 370 -48.82 -21.18 -5.27
N GLU A 371 -48.44 -20.80 -4.06
CA GLU A 371 -49.32 -20.17 -3.06
C GLU A 371 -48.97 -18.68 -2.85
N PRO A 372 -49.83 -17.88 -2.20
CA PRO A 372 -49.53 -16.47 -1.92
C PRO A 372 -48.22 -16.34 -1.15
N GLN A 373 -47.37 -15.40 -1.57
CA GLN A 373 -46.08 -15.14 -0.93
C GLN A 373 -46.31 -14.47 0.43
N ILE A 374 -45.96 -15.16 1.52
CA ILE A 374 -46.22 -14.80 2.92
C ILE A 374 -45.05 -15.11 3.86
N ALA A 375 -43.96 -15.71 3.38
CA ALA A 375 -42.77 -15.93 4.17
C ALA A 375 -42.05 -14.60 4.44
N ASP A 376 -41.89 -14.28 5.72
CA ASP A 376 -41.24 -13.08 6.24
C ASP A 376 -40.62 -13.40 7.61
N VAL A 377 -39.63 -12.62 8.02
CA VAL A 377 -39.06 -12.66 9.37
C VAL A 377 -39.15 -11.26 9.95
N THR A 378 -39.85 -11.13 11.08
CA THR A 378 -40.23 -9.85 11.68
C THR A 378 -39.90 -9.78 13.18
N GLY A 379 -38.90 -10.55 13.61
CA GLY A 379 -38.27 -10.42 14.93
C GLY A 379 -37.22 -9.31 14.95
N GLU A 380 -36.34 -9.33 15.96
CA GLU A 380 -35.28 -8.32 16.10
C GLU A 380 -34.11 -8.60 15.16
N LYS A 381 -33.69 -9.87 15.03
CA LYS A 381 -32.58 -10.27 14.15
C LYS A 381 -32.67 -11.68 13.57
N ILE A 382 -31.88 -11.92 12.52
CA ILE A 382 -31.49 -13.25 12.05
C ILE A 382 -29.99 -13.44 12.36
N GLU A 383 -29.62 -14.57 12.95
CA GLU A 383 -28.24 -14.95 13.21
C GLU A 383 -27.94 -16.35 12.66
N VAL A 384 -27.05 -16.42 11.67
CA VAL A 384 -26.60 -17.66 11.03
C VAL A 384 -25.11 -17.87 11.30
N LYS A 385 -24.76 -19.01 11.89
CA LYS A 385 -23.39 -19.35 12.26
C LYS A 385 -22.96 -20.70 11.70
N ILE A 386 -21.91 -20.70 10.90
CA ILE A 386 -21.28 -21.91 10.37
C ILE A 386 -20.04 -22.22 11.22
N LEU A 387 -20.11 -23.32 11.97
CA LEU A 387 -19.17 -23.68 13.03
C LEU A 387 -17.88 -24.36 12.48
N PRO A 388 -16.76 -24.35 13.23
CA PRO A 388 -15.50 -24.96 12.79
C PRO A 388 -15.65 -26.44 12.42
N GLY A 389 -15.07 -26.84 11.29
CA GLY A 389 -15.16 -28.21 10.76
C GLY A 389 -16.44 -28.51 9.96
N ALA A 390 -17.35 -27.55 9.81
CA ALA A 390 -18.48 -27.67 8.89
C ALA A 390 -18.02 -27.71 7.42
N LEU A 391 -18.84 -28.33 6.56
CA LEU A 391 -18.69 -28.29 5.11
C LEU A 391 -20.07 -28.07 4.47
N VAL A 392 -20.31 -26.89 3.93
CA VAL A 392 -21.61 -26.46 3.38
C VAL A 392 -21.52 -26.09 1.89
N SER A 393 -22.65 -26.17 1.19
CA SER A 393 -22.74 -25.69 -0.19
C SER A 393 -22.81 -24.16 -0.21
N ASP A 394 -23.89 -23.67 0.37
CA ASP A 394 -24.34 -22.30 0.28
C ASP A 394 -24.82 -21.83 1.66
N VAL A 395 -24.60 -20.55 1.96
CA VAL A 395 -25.14 -19.87 3.16
C VAL A 395 -25.95 -18.66 2.71
N TYR A 396 -27.20 -18.56 3.14
CA TYR A 396 -28.13 -17.48 2.81
C TYR A 396 -28.65 -16.84 4.10
N GLY A 397 -28.72 -15.51 4.16
CA GLY A 397 -29.55 -14.81 5.15
C GLY A 397 -31.01 -15.11 4.89
N ALA A 398 -31.48 -14.93 3.64
CA ALA A 398 -32.82 -15.30 3.24
C ALA A 398 -32.98 -15.82 1.81
N ARG A 399 -33.97 -16.69 1.59
CA ARG A 399 -34.23 -17.32 0.29
C ARG A 399 -35.70 -17.70 0.10
N ASN A 400 -36.34 -17.13 -0.92
CA ASN A 400 -37.80 -17.15 -1.12
C ASN A 400 -38.57 -16.71 0.16
N SER A 401 -38.13 -15.60 0.75
CA SER A 401 -38.70 -15.00 1.96
C SER A 401 -38.40 -13.51 1.94
N MET A 402 -39.33 -12.70 2.44
CA MET A 402 -39.03 -11.34 2.87
C MET A 402 -38.12 -11.40 4.11
N VAL A 403 -37.44 -10.29 4.39
CA VAL A 403 -36.82 -10.01 5.68
C VAL A 403 -37.18 -8.61 6.13
N SER A 404 -37.63 -8.50 7.38
CA SER A 404 -38.14 -7.28 8.00
C SER A 404 -37.74 -7.25 9.49
N VAL A 405 -36.49 -7.63 9.77
CA VAL A 405 -35.81 -7.52 11.09
C VAL A 405 -34.91 -6.29 11.11
N ASP A 406 -34.31 -5.94 12.24
CA ASP A 406 -33.33 -4.84 12.27
C ASP A 406 -31.98 -5.31 11.66
N ASP A 407 -31.42 -6.43 12.12
CA ASP A 407 -30.11 -6.96 11.66
C ASP A 407 -30.17 -8.39 11.06
N VAL A 408 -29.35 -8.65 10.04
CA VAL A 408 -29.02 -10.01 9.55
C VAL A 408 -27.52 -10.29 9.71
N TYR A 409 -27.16 -11.15 10.67
CA TYR A 409 -25.79 -11.60 10.90
C TYR A 409 -25.52 -12.96 10.24
N ILE A 410 -24.46 -13.05 9.43
CA ILE A 410 -23.89 -14.31 8.94
C ILE A 410 -22.43 -14.40 9.33
N THR A 411 -22.10 -15.36 10.21
CA THR A 411 -20.72 -15.68 10.59
C THR A 411 -20.31 -17.05 10.07
N VAL A 412 -19.17 -17.11 9.40
CA VAL A 412 -18.47 -18.36 9.06
C VAL A 412 -17.20 -18.42 9.90
N ASP A 413 -17.13 -19.34 10.86
CA ASP A 413 -16.00 -19.46 11.79
C ASP A 413 -14.72 -20.00 11.12
N GLU A 414 -13.57 -19.77 11.75
CA GLU A 414 -12.27 -20.30 11.31
C GLU A 414 -12.32 -21.84 11.22
N GLY A 415 -11.82 -22.40 10.11
CA GLY A 415 -11.84 -23.84 9.86
C GLY A 415 -13.21 -24.43 9.46
N ALA A 416 -14.25 -23.62 9.31
CA ALA A 416 -15.42 -24.00 8.50
C ALA A 416 -15.10 -23.89 6.99
N VAL A 417 -15.81 -24.63 6.14
CA VAL A 417 -15.61 -24.61 4.67
C VAL A 417 -16.93 -24.36 3.94
N VAL A 418 -16.97 -23.32 3.11
CA VAL A 418 -18.10 -23.01 2.21
C VAL A 418 -17.65 -23.24 0.77
N ILE A 419 -18.41 -23.99 -0.02
CA ILE A 419 -17.91 -24.45 -1.34
C ILE A 419 -18.42 -23.66 -2.56
N ASP A 420 -19.57 -22.98 -2.45
CA ASP A 420 -20.20 -22.24 -3.55
C ASP A 420 -20.40 -20.75 -3.21
N SER A 421 -21.26 -20.42 -2.25
CA SER A 421 -21.68 -19.03 -1.99
C SER A 421 -22.01 -18.70 -0.53
N VAL A 422 -21.71 -17.49 -0.09
CA VAL A 422 -22.29 -16.82 1.10
C VAL A 422 -23.05 -15.59 0.61
N ILE A 423 -24.30 -15.44 1.01
CA ILE A 423 -25.23 -14.41 0.52
C ILE A 423 -25.97 -13.78 1.72
N GLY A 424 -25.68 -12.51 2.03
CA GLY A 424 -26.24 -11.81 3.18
C GLY A 424 -27.75 -11.52 3.06
N GLY A 425 -28.18 -11.00 1.91
CA GLY A 425 -29.54 -10.51 1.71
C GLY A 425 -30.60 -11.55 1.31
N ALA A 426 -31.78 -11.05 0.97
CA ALA A 426 -32.89 -11.85 0.47
C ALA A 426 -32.66 -12.31 -0.98
N SER A 427 -32.98 -13.56 -1.29
CA SER A 427 -32.73 -14.16 -2.61
C SER A 427 -34.00 -14.74 -3.24
N THR A 428 -34.34 -14.31 -4.47
CA THR A 428 -35.49 -14.83 -5.23
C THR A 428 -35.07 -15.98 -6.15
N SER A 429 -35.76 -17.12 -6.08
CA SER A 429 -35.43 -18.28 -6.92
C SER A 429 -35.92 -18.15 -8.38
N ARG A 430 -35.25 -18.86 -9.29
CA ARG A 430 -35.45 -18.82 -10.76
C ARG A 430 -36.55 -19.76 -11.29
N THR A 431 -37.22 -20.52 -10.43
CA THR A 431 -37.89 -21.78 -10.85
C THR A 431 -39.28 -21.99 -10.28
N GLU A 432 -40.06 -20.91 -10.13
CA GLU A 432 -41.44 -21.00 -9.65
C GLU A 432 -42.46 -20.61 -10.73
N GLN A 433 -42.74 -21.58 -11.62
CA GLN A 433 -44.00 -21.56 -12.34
C GLN A 433 -45.15 -21.33 -11.33
N TRP A 434 -45.96 -20.30 -11.60
CA TRP A 434 -47.10 -19.86 -10.78
C TRP A 434 -46.78 -19.10 -9.48
N SER A 435 -45.53 -18.68 -9.22
CA SER A 435 -45.26 -17.68 -8.18
C SER A 435 -45.52 -16.24 -8.67
N LEU A 436 -45.64 -15.32 -7.71
CA LEU A 436 -45.64 -13.86 -7.90
C LEU A 436 -44.22 -13.26 -7.90
N ALA A 437 -43.21 -14.06 -7.53
CA ALA A 437 -41.79 -13.73 -7.51
C ALA A 437 -41.00 -14.68 -8.41
N ASP A 438 -39.99 -14.18 -9.12
CA ASP A 438 -39.23 -14.94 -10.13
C ASP A 438 -37.88 -14.25 -10.42
N GLY A 439 -36.76 -14.85 -9.99
CA GLY A 439 -35.39 -14.32 -10.12
C GLY A 439 -34.83 -14.33 -11.55
N TYR A 440 -35.64 -13.94 -12.52
CA TYR A 440 -35.32 -13.73 -13.93
C TYR A 440 -36.23 -12.72 -14.64
N ASP A 441 -37.34 -12.29 -14.03
CA ASP A 441 -38.38 -11.51 -14.68
C ASP A 441 -38.63 -10.21 -13.92
N THR A 442 -37.99 -9.13 -14.37
CA THR A 442 -38.00 -7.80 -13.73
C THR A 442 -39.38 -7.13 -13.71
N ASP A 443 -40.38 -7.66 -14.42
CA ASP A 443 -41.78 -7.23 -14.31
C ASP A 443 -42.51 -7.89 -13.11
N LYS A 444 -41.87 -8.84 -12.40
CA LYS A 444 -42.40 -9.50 -11.19
C LYS A 444 -41.76 -8.94 -9.91
N LYS A 445 -42.31 -9.33 -8.76
CA LYS A 445 -41.85 -8.85 -7.45
C LYS A 445 -40.65 -9.68 -6.98
N HIS A 446 -39.48 -9.08 -6.81
CA HIS A 446 -38.38 -9.71 -6.07
C HIS A 446 -38.60 -9.58 -4.55
N TYR A 447 -37.90 -10.40 -3.76
CA TYR A 447 -37.89 -10.27 -2.30
C TYR A 447 -36.96 -9.14 -1.87
N THR A 448 -37.25 -8.54 -0.71
CA THR A 448 -36.47 -7.43 -0.15
C THR A 448 -36.02 -7.78 1.26
N ALA A 449 -34.78 -7.45 1.60
CA ALA A 449 -34.34 -7.34 2.99
C ALA A 449 -34.46 -5.87 3.43
N ASN A 450 -35.23 -5.59 4.48
CA ASN A 450 -35.38 -4.26 5.06
C ASN A 450 -34.67 -4.25 6.42
N SER A 451 -33.37 -4.49 6.37
CA SER A 451 -32.50 -4.83 7.49
C SER A 451 -31.07 -4.46 7.13
N ASP A 452 -30.26 -4.08 8.12
CA ASP A 452 -28.82 -3.96 7.97
C ASP A 452 -28.20 -5.38 7.92
N ILE A 453 -27.12 -5.56 7.16
CA ILE A 453 -26.59 -6.90 6.82
C ILE A 453 -25.10 -7.00 7.14
N HIS A 454 -24.75 -7.99 7.97
CA HIS A 454 -23.41 -8.19 8.51
C HIS A 454 -22.86 -9.57 8.10
N VAL A 455 -21.87 -9.59 7.20
CA VAL A 455 -21.23 -10.84 6.72
C VAL A 455 -19.79 -10.92 7.21
N LEU A 456 -19.51 -11.84 8.12
CA LEU A 456 -18.18 -12.10 8.67
C LEU A 456 -17.66 -13.48 8.22
N PHE A 457 -16.66 -13.49 7.34
CA PHE A 457 -16.10 -14.71 6.75
C PHE A 457 -14.67 -15.00 7.27
N ASN A 458 -14.57 -15.85 8.30
CA ASN A 458 -13.30 -16.37 8.84
C ASN A 458 -12.94 -17.76 8.29
N GLY A 459 -13.88 -18.46 7.66
CA GLY A 459 -13.68 -19.81 7.13
C GLY A 459 -12.93 -19.86 5.80
N GLU A 460 -12.85 -21.06 5.24
CA GLU A 460 -12.12 -21.32 4.00
C GLU A 460 -13.07 -21.54 2.81
N GLY A 461 -12.93 -20.67 1.81
CA GLY A 461 -13.60 -20.77 0.50
C GLY A 461 -12.73 -21.38 -0.59
N ARG A 462 -11.46 -21.72 -0.29
CA ARG A 462 -10.46 -22.22 -1.23
C ARG A 462 -9.43 -23.09 -0.49
N VAL A 463 -8.98 -24.19 -1.11
CA VAL A 463 -7.85 -25.01 -0.59
C VAL A 463 -6.89 -25.35 -1.73
N ASP A 464 -5.74 -24.68 -1.74
CA ASP A 464 -4.65 -24.93 -2.71
C ASP A 464 -3.88 -26.20 -2.34
N ASP A 465 -4.31 -27.30 -2.98
CA ASP A 465 -3.54 -28.54 -3.28
C ASP A 465 -4.50 -29.65 -3.79
N THR A 466 -5.80 -29.54 -3.52
CA THR A 466 -6.77 -30.65 -3.71
C THR A 466 -7.99 -30.37 -4.59
N LYS A 467 -8.19 -29.12 -5.07
CA LYS A 467 -9.11 -28.74 -6.17
C LYS A 467 -10.64 -28.89 -5.98
N TYR A 468 -11.28 -28.34 -4.94
CA TYR A 468 -12.74 -28.50 -4.82
C TYR A 468 -13.61 -27.28 -4.51
N TYR A 469 -13.05 -26.15 -4.09
CA TYR A 469 -13.83 -25.07 -3.46
C TYR A 469 -13.53 -23.71 -4.08
N SER A 470 -14.57 -22.91 -4.31
CA SER A 470 -14.50 -21.60 -4.94
C SER A 470 -15.65 -20.70 -4.45
N CYS A 471 -15.56 -20.29 -3.18
CA CYS A 471 -16.62 -19.52 -2.52
C CYS A 471 -16.73 -18.09 -3.07
N ARG A 472 -17.96 -17.68 -3.40
CA ARG A 472 -18.36 -16.31 -3.73
C ARG A 472 -19.08 -15.68 -2.54
N ILE A 473 -18.75 -14.43 -2.21
CA ILE A 473 -19.42 -13.67 -1.14
C ILE A 473 -20.25 -12.57 -1.77
N TYR A 474 -21.51 -12.44 -1.34
CA TYR A 474 -22.43 -11.36 -1.67
C TYR A 474 -22.92 -10.74 -0.35
N GLY A 475 -22.67 -9.46 -0.12
CA GLY A 475 -23.26 -8.76 1.03
C GLY A 475 -24.77 -8.59 0.86
N GLY A 476 -25.20 -8.19 -0.35
CA GLY A 476 -26.61 -8.14 -0.72
C GLY A 476 -27.25 -9.49 -1.05
N GLY A 477 -28.37 -9.44 -1.76
CA GLY A 477 -29.17 -10.61 -2.16
C GLY A 477 -28.84 -11.19 -3.55
N VAL A 478 -29.45 -12.32 -3.90
CA VAL A 478 -29.42 -12.89 -5.26
C VAL A 478 -30.81 -12.76 -5.88
N PHE A 479 -30.98 -11.76 -6.75
CA PHE A 479 -32.28 -11.24 -7.18
C PHE A 479 -33.11 -10.79 -5.96
N GLY A 480 -32.67 -9.70 -5.32
CA GLY A 480 -33.35 -9.13 -4.16
C GLY A 480 -32.78 -7.78 -3.75
N ASP A 481 -33.70 -6.84 -3.50
CA ASP A 481 -33.36 -5.50 -3.03
C ASP A 481 -32.93 -5.53 -1.54
N VAL A 482 -32.09 -4.58 -1.15
CA VAL A 482 -31.74 -4.29 0.25
C VAL A 482 -32.11 -2.84 0.59
N ASN A 483 -32.76 -2.64 1.74
CA ASN A 483 -33.00 -1.33 2.35
C ASN A 483 -32.39 -1.36 3.76
N GLY A 484 -31.13 -0.97 3.85
CA GLY A 484 -30.24 -1.14 5.01
C GLY A 484 -28.77 -1.05 4.57
N ASP A 485 -27.89 -0.74 5.50
CA ASP A 485 -26.44 -0.69 5.27
C ASP A 485 -25.85 -2.12 5.27
N ILE A 486 -24.73 -2.33 4.56
CA ILE A 486 -24.12 -3.65 4.34
C ILE A 486 -22.64 -3.66 4.74
N ASP A 487 -22.30 -4.45 5.75
CA ASP A 487 -20.95 -4.69 6.25
C ASP A 487 -20.43 -6.07 5.79
N VAL A 488 -19.30 -6.11 5.06
CA VAL A 488 -18.68 -7.36 4.59
C VAL A 488 -17.22 -7.45 5.02
N THR A 489 -16.92 -8.31 5.99
CA THR A 489 -15.55 -8.58 6.48
C THR A 489 -15.07 -9.97 6.07
N VAL A 490 -13.95 -10.04 5.35
CA VAL A 490 -13.36 -11.29 4.85
C VAL A 490 -11.96 -11.49 5.44
N ASN A 491 -11.86 -12.38 6.43
CA ASN A 491 -10.63 -12.74 7.12
C ASN A 491 -9.98 -14.01 6.53
N GLY A 492 -10.77 -14.96 6.05
CA GLY A 492 -10.31 -16.16 5.36
C GLY A 492 -10.06 -15.97 3.85
N HIS A 493 -10.00 -17.07 3.10
CA HIS A 493 -9.76 -17.03 1.65
C HIS A 493 -11.02 -17.30 0.82
N ALA A 494 -11.26 -16.52 -0.23
CA ALA A 494 -12.43 -16.64 -1.11
C ALA A 494 -12.05 -16.51 -2.61
N GLU A 495 -12.96 -16.86 -3.51
CA GLU A 495 -12.79 -16.61 -4.95
C GLU A 495 -13.22 -15.18 -5.33
N TYR A 496 -14.33 -14.67 -4.78
CA TYR A 496 -14.92 -13.39 -5.19
C TYR A 496 -15.67 -12.70 -4.04
N VAL A 497 -15.64 -11.36 -4.00
CA VAL A 497 -16.52 -10.55 -3.12
C VAL A 497 -17.32 -9.53 -3.93
N TYR A 498 -18.64 -9.55 -3.78
CA TYR A 498 -19.57 -8.51 -4.19
C TYR A 498 -20.13 -7.84 -2.93
N GLY A 499 -20.01 -6.52 -2.81
CA GLY A 499 -20.59 -5.79 -1.67
C GLY A 499 -22.10 -5.76 -1.70
N GLY A 500 -22.68 -5.37 -2.84
CA GLY A 500 -24.13 -5.29 -3.03
C GLY A 500 -24.78 -6.61 -3.49
N SER A 501 -26.00 -6.49 -4.03
CA SER A 501 -26.75 -7.63 -4.56
C SER A 501 -26.21 -8.12 -5.91
N SER A 502 -26.44 -9.40 -6.23
CA SER A 502 -26.09 -10.00 -7.53
C SER A 502 -27.02 -9.59 -8.67
N SER A 503 -28.14 -8.97 -8.32
CA SER A 503 -29.15 -8.29 -9.14
C SER A 503 -30.05 -7.55 -8.16
N ASP A 504 -30.64 -6.44 -8.60
CA ASP A 504 -31.47 -5.51 -7.83
C ASP A 504 -30.68 -4.54 -6.92
N ASN A 505 -31.39 -3.68 -6.20
CA ASN A 505 -30.87 -2.41 -5.69
C ASN A 505 -30.46 -2.52 -4.22
N VAL A 506 -29.56 -1.64 -3.81
CA VAL A 506 -29.22 -1.42 -2.39
C VAL A 506 -29.53 0.03 -2.05
N THR A 507 -30.31 0.27 -0.99
CA THR A 507 -30.56 1.59 -0.42
C THR A 507 -29.95 1.63 0.97
N GLY A 508 -28.71 2.08 1.03
CA GLY A 508 -27.82 1.98 2.18
C GLY A 508 -26.36 2.09 1.75
N ASN A 509 -25.46 2.30 2.70
CA ASN A 509 -24.02 2.27 2.49
C ASN A 509 -23.52 0.83 2.37
N ILE A 510 -22.34 0.65 1.77
CA ILE A 510 -21.68 -0.66 1.65
C ILE A 510 -20.22 -0.53 2.05
N ASP A 511 -19.84 -1.10 3.18
CA ASP A 511 -18.48 -1.07 3.72
C ASP A 511 -17.85 -2.47 3.71
N ILE A 512 -16.72 -2.60 3.00
CA ILE A 512 -16.04 -3.89 2.79
C ILE A 512 -14.65 -3.85 3.40
N THR A 513 -14.30 -4.87 4.19
CA THR A 513 -12.95 -5.07 4.74
C THR A 513 -12.40 -6.43 4.33
N ILE A 514 -11.32 -6.44 3.55
CA ILE A 514 -10.58 -7.65 3.17
C ILE A 514 -9.28 -7.69 3.98
N ASN A 515 -9.18 -8.67 4.88
CA ASN A 515 -7.98 -9.01 5.63
C ASN A 515 -7.29 -10.26 5.06
N GLY A 516 -8.07 -11.19 4.50
CA GLY A 516 -7.61 -12.41 3.87
C GLY A 516 -7.29 -12.27 2.37
N GLY A 517 -7.49 -13.35 1.62
CA GLY A 517 -7.05 -13.43 0.20
C GLY A 517 -8.19 -13.72 -0.78
N ILE A 518 -8.33 -12.88 -1.81
CA ILE A 518 -9.34 -13.03 -2.88
C ILE A 518 -8.63 -13.50 -4.16
N TYR A 519 -8.63 -14.81 -4.37
CA TYR A 519 -7.72 -15.46 -5.33
C TYR A 519 -8.44 -16.09 -6.52
N ALA A 520 -7.95 -15.80 -7.72
CA ALA A 520 -8.44 -16.39 -8.97
C ALA A 520 -8.18 -17.91 -8.99
N GLY A 521 -9.24 -18.72 -9.10
CA GLY A 521 -9.14 -20.18 -9.10
C GLY A 521 -10.50 -20.86 -8.99
N GLY A 522 -11.17 -21.05 -10.13
CA GLY A 522 -12.57 -21.45 -10.18
C GLY A 522 -12.84 -22.94 -10.02
N HIS A 523 -14.14 -23.26 -10.06
CA HIS A 523 -14.82 -24.55 -9.81
C HIS A 523 -14.16 -25.87 -10.29
N ASN A 524 -13.14 -25.87 -11.15
CA ASN A 524 -12.28 -27.03 -11.44
C ASN A 524 -10.86 -26.57 -11.78
N ALA A 525 -9.91 -26.75 -10.86
CA ALA A 525 -8.48 -26.61 -11.17
C ALA A 525 -7.97 -27.78 -12.06
N ASP A 526 -6.95 -27.51 -12.88
CA ASP A 526 -6.62 -28.18 -14.15
C ASP A 526 -7.71 -28.03 -15.24
N MET A 527 -8.22 -26.82 -15.41
CA MET A 527 -8.11 -26.27 -16.76
C MET A 527 -6.79 -25.51 -16.85
N GLU A 528 -5.97 -25.79 -17.86
CA GLU A 528 -5.12 -24.74 -18.42
C GLU A 528 -6.08 -23.57 -18.75
N LEU A 529 -5.77 -22.34 -18.33
CA LEU A 529 -6.66 -21.18 -18.50
C LEU A 529 -6.85 -20.88 -19.99
N GLY A 530 -7.79 -21.57 -20.64
CA GLY A 530 -8.13 -21.41 -22.06
C GLY A 530 -9.11 -20.26 -22.28
N GLU A 531 -9.83 -20.30 -23.41
CA GLU A 531 -10.90 -19.35 -23.75
C GLU A 531 -12.14 -19.54 -22.84
N VAL A 532 -12.04 -19.17 -21.56
CA VAL A 532 -13.18 -19.22 -20.62
C VAL A 532 -13.96 -17.91 -20.65
N SER A 533 -15.15 -17.95 -21.24
CA SER A 533 -15.91 -16.75 -21.58
C SER A 533 -16.57 -16.00 -20.42
N THR A 534 -16.55 -16.57 -19.21
CA THR A 534 -17.34 -16.10 -18.05
C THR A 534 -16.56 -16.27 -16.74
N TRP A 535 -15.28 -15.91 -16.71
CA TRP A 535 -14.43 -16.05 -15.52
C TRP A 535 -14.36 -14.73 -14.72
N TYR A 536 -14.56 -14.84 -13.41
CA TYR A 536 -14.75 -13.71 -12.49
C TYR A 536 -13.71 -13.69 -11.34
N GLY A 537 -13.37 -14.86 -10.80
CA GLY A 537 -12.62 -15.00 -9.55
C GLY A 537 -11.28 -14.26 -9.46
N GLY A 538 -10.96 -13.77 -8.26
CA GLY A 538 -9.82 -12.90 -7.94
C GLY A 538 -10.21 -11.42 -7.74
N THR A 539 -11.48 -11.07 -7.92
CA THR A 539 -11.95 -9.68 -7.96
C THR A 539 -12.75 -9.33 -6.70
N VAL A 540 -12.63 -8.07 -6.26
CA VAL A 540 -13.61 -7.42 -5.38
C VAL A 540 -14.40 -6.40 -6.22
N THR A 541 -15.72 -6.53 -6.22
CA THR A 541 -16.66 -5.53 -6.75
C THR A 541 -17.40 -4.93 -5.58
N SER A 542 -17.20 -3.63 -5.36
CA SER A 542 -17.66 -3.00 -4.13
C SER A 542 -19.16 -2.69 -4.13
N GLY A 543 -19.76 -2.49 -5.30
CA GLY A 543 -21.21 -2.35 -5.47
C GLY A 543 -21.94 -3.66 -5.81
N CYS A 544 -23.06 -3.55 -6.53
CA CYS A 544 -23.82 -4.69 -7.05
C CYS A 544 -23.12 -5.38 -8.24
N VAL A 545 -23.65 -6.53 -8.65
CA VAL A 545 -23.39 -7.13 -9.99
C VAL A 545 -24.29 -6.54 -11.06
N ARG A 546 -25.51 -6.15 -10.68
CA ARG A 546 -26.55 -5.49 -11.49
C ARG A 546 -27.48 -4.73 -10.55
N GLY A 547 -27.99 -3.57 -10.98
CA GLY A 547 -28.87 -2.72 -10.16
C GLY A 547 -28.17 -1.46 -9.63
N THR A 548 -28.85 -0.69 -8.79
CA THR A 548 -28.35 0.60 -8.29
C THR A 548 -28.06 0.55 -6.79
N VAL A 549 -26.85 0.97 -6.39
CA VAL A 549 -26.55 1.30 -5.00
C VAL A 549 -26.93 2.77 -4.76
N THR A 550 -27.67 3.06 -3.70
CA THR A 550 -28.08 4.42 -3.28
C THR A 550 -27.57 4.66 -1.87
N GLY A 551 -26.30 5.05 -1.79
CA GLY A 551 -25.51 5.19 -0.57
C GLY A 551 -24.03 5.26 -0.93
N ASN A 552 -23.14 5.43 0.05
CA ASN A 552 -21.71 5.44 -0.19
C ASN A 552 -21.14 4.02 -0.18
N ILE A 553 -20.01 3.83 -0.84
CA ILE A 553 -19.30 2.56 -0.87
C ILE A 553 -17.86 2.78 -0.39
N THR A 554 -17.43 2.01 0.62
CA THR A 554 -16.03 1.97 1.07
C THR A 554 -15.49 0.55 0.89
N THR A 555 -14.23 0.41 0.50
CA THR A 555 -13.57 -0.90 0.42
C THR A 555 -12.13 -0.80 0.84
N THR A 556 -11.78 -1.54 1.90
CA THR A 556 -10.46 -1.56 2.51
C THR A 556 -9.79 -2.91 2.27
N ILE A 557 -8.65 -2.89 1.56
CA ILE A 557 -7.76 -4.03 1.38
C ILE A 557 -6.59 -3.87 2.35
N ASN A 558 -6.65 -4.58 3.48
CA ASN A 558 -5.68 -4.42 4.57
C ASN A 558 -4.31 -5.03 4.23
N LYS A 559 -3.31 -4.71 5.06
CA LYS A 559 -1.88 -4.86 4.76
C LYS A 559 -1.44 -6.26 4.31
N ASP A 560 -2.00 -7.29 4.93
CA ASP A 560 -1.63 -8.69 4.65
C ASP A 560 -2.55 -9.35 3.60
N ALA A 561 -3.55 -8.60 3.09
CA ALA A 561 -4.49 -9.07 2.08
C ALA A 561 -3.89 -9.05 0.65
N GLU A 562 -4.30 -10.04 -0.14
CA GLU A 562 -3.94 -10.17 -1.56
C GLU A 562 -5.20 -10.32 -2.42
N VAL A 563 -5.34 -9.48 -3.44
CA VAL A 563 -6.44 -9.50 -4.42
C VAL A 563 -5.88 -9.46 -5.85
N HIS A 564 -6.67 -9.79 -6.87
CA HIS A 564 -6.24 -9.64 -8.27
C HIS A 564 -6.74 -8.37 -8.95
N ALA A 565 -7.95 -7.88 -8.64
CA ALA A 565 -8.47 -6.67 -9.26
C ALA A 565 -9.58 -6.03 -8.40
N LEU A 566 -9.74 -4.71 -8.49
CA LEU A 566 -10.69 -3.93 -7.66
C LEU A 566 -11.59 -3.01 -8.51
N ILE A 567 -12.91 -3.09 -8.29
CA ILE A 567 -13.92 -2.14 -8.80
C ILE A 567 -14.56 -1.46 -7.59
N GLY A 568 -14.35 -0.15 -7.41
CA GLY A 568 -14.89 0.63 -6.29
C GLY A 568 -16.39 0.95 -6.40
N GLY A 569 -16.99 0.76 -7.58
CA GLY A 569 -18.44 0.75 -7.79
C GLY A 569 -19.00 -0.64 -8.11
N SER A 570 -20.16 -0.67 -8.77
CA SER A 570 -20.82 -1.90 -9.24
C SER A 570 -20.23 -2.43 -10.56
N ASP A 571 -20.35 -3.74 -10.79
CA ASP A 571 -20.40 -4.37 -12.13
C ASP A 571 -21.87 -4.24 -12.64
N ASP A 572 -22.09 -4.21 -13.96
CA ASP A 572 -23.36 -3.99 -14.70
C ASP A 572 -24.46 -3.15 -13.95
N GLY A 573 -24.09 -2.11 -13.18
CA GLY A 573 -24.98 -1.38 -12.27
C GLY A 573 -24.46 0.00 -11.87
N SER A 574 -25.32 0.87 -11.32
CA SER A 574 -25.00 2.27 -10.99
C SER A 574 -24.74 2.51 -9.49
N VAL A 575 -24.14 3.66 -9.15
CA VAL A 575 -23.89 4.10 -7.76
C VAL A 575 -24.33 5.56 -7.58
N VAL A 576 -25.40 5.76 -6.82
CA VAL A 576 -25.95 7.07 -6.42
C VAL A 576 -25.35 7.47 -5.06
N GLY A 577 -24.05 7.71 -5.06
CA GLY A 577 -23.25 8.07 -3.90
C GLY A 577 -21.76 8.12 -4.23
N ASN A 578 -20.90 8.22 -3.20
CA ASN A 578 -19.45 8.25 -3.38
C ASN A 578 -18.85 6.85 -3.28
N THR A 579 -17.71 6.63 -3.94
CA THR A 579 -16.96 5.36 -3.93
C THR A 579 -15.54 5.61 -3.43
N ASN A 580 -15.06 4.83 -2.45
CA ASN A 580 -13.76 5.02 -1.82
C ASN A 580 -13.02 3.69 -1.66
N VAL A 581 -11.88 3.53 -2.34
CA VAL A 581 -11.06 2.32 -2.31
C VAL A 581 -9.76 2.61 -1.55
N HIS A 582 -9.53 1.92 -0.43
CA HIS A 582 -8.38 2.06 0.44
C HIS A 582 -7.50 0.79 0.36
N VAL A 583 -6.24 0.92 -0.04
CA VAL A 583 -5.34 -0.21 -0.26
C VAL A 583 -4.07 -0.07 0.57
N TYR A 584 -3.92 -0.95 1.54
CA TYR A 584 -2.72 -1.18 2.34
C TYR A 584 -1.98 -2.47 1.93
N GLY A 585 -2.71 -3.43 1.34
CA GLY A 585 -2.21 -4.73 0.87
C GLY A 585 -1.71 -4.74 -0.58
N LYS A 586 -1.93 -5.86 -1.28
CA LYS A 586 -1.40 -6.10 -2.64
C LYS A 586 -2.50 -6.35 -3.68
N VAL A 587 -2.34 -5.74 -4.86
CA VAL A 587 -3.17 -6.00 -6.06
C VAL A 587 -2.30 -6.66 -7.14
N LEU A 588 -2.54 -7.95 -7.39
CA LEU A 588 -1.61 -8.86 -8.07
C LEU A 588 -1.94 -9.13 -9.54
N LYS A 589 -0.93 -9.02 -10.39
CA LYS A 589 -0.96 -9.23 -11.84
C LYS A 589 -0.44 -10.62 -12.22
N LYS A 590 -1.18 -11.65 -11.81
CA LYS A 590 -0.96 -13.04 -12.30
C LYS A 590 -1.57 -13.20 -13.71
N ASN A 591 -1.12 -14.22 -14.46
CA ASN A 591 -1.37 -14.41 -15.90
C ASN A 591 -2.86 -14.71 -16.25
N HIS A 592 -3.73 -13.71 -16.11
CA HIS A 592 -5.18 -13.80 -16.38
C HIS A 592 -5.58 -13.22 -17.74
N GLU A 593 -4.60 -13.05 -18.62
CA GLU A 593 -4.66 -12.60 -20.02
C GLU A 593 -5.68 -13.37 -20.90
N ASN A 594 -6.09 -14.56 -20.45
CA ASN A 594 -7.08 -15.40 -21.14
C ASN A 594 -8.53 -15.19 -20.66
N SER A 595 -8.77 -14.35 -19.64
CA SER A 595 -10.12 -14.00 -19.17
C SER A 595 -10.87 -13.08 -20.14
N ASN A 596 -12.20 -13.14 -20.12
CA ASN A 596 -13.09 -12.36 -20.98
C ASN A 596 -13.82 -11.20 -20.28
N ARG A 597 -13.84 -11.14 -18.93
CA ARG A 597 -14.42 -10.03 -18.15
C ARG A 597 -13.35 -9.35 -17.29
N PHE A 598 -13.73 -8.67 -16.21
CA PHE A 598 -12.89 -7.70 -15.49
C PHE A 598 -11.49 -8.21 -15.10
N LEU A 599 -11.30 -9.49 -14.77
CA LEU A 599 -9.99 -10.10 -14.49
C LEU A 599 -8.98 -9.97 -15.65
N ARG A 600 -9.41 -9.58 -16.86
CA ARG A 600 -8.53 -9.12 -17.96
C ARG A 600 -7.67 -7.89 -17.59
N HIS A 601 -8.04 -7.16 -16.54
CA HIS A 601 -7.32 -6.04 -15.90
C HIS A 601 -6.70 -6.45 -14.55
N ALA A 602 -6.29 -7.71 -14.37
CA ALA A 602 -5.59 -8.14 -13.15
C ALA A 602 -4.33 -7.29 -12.88
N GLY A 603 -4.13 -6.94 -11.61
CA GLY A 603 -3.18 -5.94 -11.14
C GLY A 603 -3.76 -4.52 -11.01
N SER A 604 -4.90 -4.21 -11.64
CA SER A 604 -5.45 -2.84 -11.69
C SER A 604 -6.54 -2.54 -10.66
N ILE A 605 -6.73 -1.24 -10.41
CA ILE A 605 -7.78 -0.66 -9.56
C ILE A 605 -8.59 0.35 -10.37
N PHE A 606 -9.91 0.32 -10.24
CA PHE A 606 -10.81 1.36 -10.75
C PHE A 606 -11.66 1.91 -9.61
N GLY A 607 -11.63 3.22 -9.38
CA GLY A 607 -12.40 3.86 -8.30
C GLY A 607 -13.91 3.81 -8.53
N GLY A 608 -14.35 3.85 -9.79
CA GLY A 608 -15.77 3.73 -10.16
C GLY A 608 -16.21 2.31 -10.52
N GLY A 609 -17.36 2.19 -11.19
CA GLY A 609 -17.93 0.92 -11.65
C GLY A 609 -17.35 0.35 -12.96
N TYR A 610 -17.98 -0.72 -13.44
CA TYR A 610 -17.70 -1.41 -14.70
C TYR A 610 -19.00 -1.62 -15.50
N TYR A 611 -18.97 -1.39 -16.82
CA TYR A 611 -20.08 -1.60 -17.75
C TYR A 611 -19.70 -2.66 -18.80
N SER A 612 -20.66 -3.44 -19.34
CA SER A 612 -20.31 -4.43 -20.38
C SER A 612 -21.28 -4.80 -21.51
N ASP A 613 -22.50 -4.22 -21.62
CA ASP A 613 -23.19 -3.99 -22.93
C ASP A 613 -24.64 -3.42 -22.82
N GLU A 614 -25.33 -3.48 -21.65
CA GLU A 614 -26.77 -3.11 -21.56
C GLU A 614 -27.08 -2.16 -20.38
N ASP A 615 -27.80 -1.06 -20.68
CA ASP A 615 -28.24 0.07 -19.83
C ASP A 615 -27.18 0.89 -19.05
N TYR A 616 -27.36 2.21 -18.97
CA TYR A 616 -26.28 3.15 -18.61
C TYR A 616 -25.87 3.11 -17.14
N ILE A 617 -24.56 3.06 -16.93
CA ILE A 617 -23.91 2.90 -15.62
C ILE A 617 -23.15 4.17 -15.24
N ASP A 618 -23.62 4.76 -14.14
CA ASP A 618 -23.16 6.06 -13.66
C ASP A 618 -22.79 5.98 -12.17
N VAL A 619 -21.61 6.50 -11.81
CA VAL A 619 -21.28 6.90 -10.44
C VAL A 619 -21.64 8.38 -10.32
N THR A 620 -22.64 8.74 -9.49
CA THR A 620 -23.13 10.13 -9.42
C THR A 620 -22.39 10.99 -8.41
N GLY A 621 -21.80 10.39 -7.38
CA GLY A 621 -20.88 11.06 -6.45
C GLY A 621 -19.44 11.06 -6.94
N SER A 622 -18.50 11.29 -6.03
CA SER A 622 -17.06 11.19 -6.32
C SER A 622 -16.55 9.76 -6.30
N ALA A 623 -15.45 9.51 -6.99
CA ALA A 623 -14.71 8.25 -6.91
C ALA A 623 -13.26 8.49 -6.46
N SER A 624 -12.84 7.78 -5.41
CA SER A 624 -11.60 8.00 -4.70
C SER A 624 -10.80 6.70 -4.58
N VAL A 625 -9.50 6.74 -4.89
CA VAL A 625 -8.58 5.61 -4.67
C VAL A 625 -7.39 6.06 -3.83
N TYR A 626 -7.09 5.34 -2.76
CA TYR A 626 -6.00 5.60 -1.83
C TYR A 626 -5.07 4.39 -1.77
N VAL A 627 -3.81 4.54 -2.19
CA VAL A 627 -2.77 3.48 -2.15
C VAL A 627 -1.72 3.89 -1.12
N TYR A 628 -1.76 3.29 0.06
CA TYR A 628 -0.99 3.72 1.23
C TYR A 628 0.45 3.20 1.23
N GLU A 629 1.34 3.84 2.01
CA GLU A 629 2.73 3.40 2.19
C GLU A 629 2.82 1.92 2.60
N GLY A 630 3.62 1.15 1.85
CA GLY A 630 3.76 -0.30 1.99
C GLY A 630 2.85 -1.13 1.07
N ALA A 631 1.80 -0.56 0.50
CA ALA A 631 0.95 -1.22 -0.49
C ALA A 631 1.65 -1.38 -1.85
N VAL A 632 1.27 -2.41 -2.61
CA VAL A 632 1.82 -2.71 -3.94
C VAL A 632 0.71 -3.01 -4.94
N VAL A 633 0.67 -2.24 -6.03
CA VAL A 633 -0.27 -2.42 -7.15
C VAL A 633 0.53 -2.80 -8.41
N GLU A 634 0.38 -4.03 -8.90
CA GLU A 634 1.18 -4.55 -10.02
C GLU A 634 0.67 -4.11 -11.42
N GLY A 635 -0.50 -3.47 -11.48
CA GLY A 635 -1.11 -2.91 -12.68
C GLY A 635 -1.39 -1.41 -12.59
N ASP A 636 -2.40 -0.96 -13.35
CA ASP A 636 -2.76 0.46 -13.50
C ASP A 636 -3.78 0.91 -12.44
N VAL A 637 -3.72 2.17 -11.99
CA VAL A 637 -4.71 2.77 -11.09
C VAL A 637 -5.54 3.81 -11.83
N HIS A 638 -6.87 3.71 -11.73
CA HIS A 638 -7.82 4.61 -12.37
C HIS A 638 -8.73 5.26 -11.33
N GLY A 639 -8.78 6.60 -11.30
CA GLY A 639 -9.68 7.35 -10.41
C GLY A 639 -11.17 7.22 -10.77
N GLY A 640 -11.49 6.85 -12.02
CA GLY A 640 -12.86 6.69 -12.49
C GLY A 640 -13.22 5.28 -12.95
N ALA A 641 -14.51 5.08 -13.21
CA ALA A 641 -15.10 3.88 -13.80
C ALA A 641 -14.44 3.44 -15.12
N ILE A 642 -14.44 2.14 -15.38
CA ILE A 642 -14.15 1.56 -16.70
C ILE A 642 -15.46 1.44 -17.48
N GLU A 643 -15.47 1.99 -18.70
CA GLU A 643 -16.59 2.08 -19.64
C GLU A 643 -17.77 2.96 -19.17
N GLY A 644 -18.12 2.93 -17.88
CA GLY A 644 -19.13 3.79 -17.24
C GLY A 644 -18.75 5.28 -17.17
N ARG A 645 -19.64 6.08 -16.57
CA ARG A 645 -19.46 7.53 -16.40
C ARG A 645 -19.38 7.89 -14.91
N ASN A 646 -18.66 8.98 -14.62
CA ASN A 646 -18.48 9.51 -13.27
C ASN A 646 -18.95 10.96 -13.29
N PHE A 647 -19.93 11.34 -12.47
CA PHE A 647 -20.50 12.71 -12.49
C PHE A 647 -19.95 13.62 -11.40
N GLY A 648 -19.44 13.08 -10.30
CA GLY A 648 -18.61 13.82 -9.35
C GLY A 648 -17.16 13.96 -9.81
N ASP A 649 -16.36 14.54 -8.93
CA ASP A 649 -14.91 14.63 -9.09
C ASP A 649 -14.24 13.26 -8.81
N THR A 650 -13.01 13.09 -9.28
CA THR A 650 -12.26 11.83 -9.21
C THR A 650 -10.89 12.08 -8.57
N TYR A 651 -10.51 11.26 -7.60
CA TYR A 651 -9.31 11.46 -6.78
C TYR A 651 -8.47 10.17 -6.71
N VAL A 652 -7.16 10.30 -6.88
CA VAL A 652 -6.20 9.21 -6.67
C VAL A 652 -5.07 9.71 -5.78
N ASP A 653 -4.85 9.10 -4.62
CA ASP A 653 -3.81 9.46 -3.65
C ASP A 653 -2.85 8.27 -3.44
N VAL A 654 -1.55 8.49 -3.61
CA VAL A 654 -0.55 7.42 -3.56
C VAL A 654 0.65 7.79 -2.68
N SER A 655 0.84 7.00 -1.63
CA SER A 655 2.09 6.88 -0.87
C SER A 655 2.72 5.48 -0.93
N GLY A 656 2.01 4.50 -1.50
CA GLY A 656 2.51 3.15 -1.83
C GLY A 656 3.18 3.06 -3.21
N SER A 657 3.38 1.83 -3.68
CA SER A 657 4.04 1.56 -4.97
C SER A 657 3.06 1.08 -6.04
N VAL A 658 2.95 1.82 -7.14
CA VAL A 658 2.22 1.41 -8.35
C VAL A 658 3.24 1.06 -9.44
N LEU A 659 3.20 -0.17 -9.95
CA LEU A 659 4.13 -0.64 -10.99
C LEU A 659 3.63 -0.37 -12.42
N GLY A 660 2.32 -0.14 -12.58
CA GLY A 660 1.72 0.36 -13.82
C GLY A 660 1.58 1.88 -13.84
N ASP A 661 0.69 2.35 -14.70
CA ASP A 661 0.41 3.79 -14.86
C ASP A 661 -0.73 4.24 -13.94
N ILE A 662 -0.73 5.52 -13.54
CA ILE A 662 -1.84 6.14 -12.80
C ILE A 662 -2.61 7.08 -13.73
N TYR A 663 -3.94 6.99 -13.68
CA TYR A 663 -4.89 7.79 -14.44
C TYR A 663 -5.87 8.47 -13.49
N GLY A 664 -5.96 9.80 -13.51
CA GLY A 664 -6.97 10.53 -12.74
C GLY A 664 -8.40 10.22 -13.20
N GLY A 665 -8.59 9.91 -14.49
CA GLY A 665 -9.87 9.49 -15.05
C GLY A 665 -10.06 7.96 -15.13
N GLY A 666 -11.15 7.56 -15.79
CA GLY A 666 -11.48 6.15 -16.06
C GLY A 666 -10.76 5.53 -17.27
N GLU A 667 -11.26 4.39 -17.75
CA GLU A 667 -10.83 3.75 -19.02
C GLU A 667 -12.00 3.57 -20.01
N ASN A 668 -11.73 3.75 -21.31
CA ASN A 668 -12.63 3.44 -22.42
C ASN A 668 -12.01 2.35 -23.32
N HIS A 669 -12.21 1.06 -22.97
CA HIS A 669 -11.62 -0.04 -23.74
C HIS A 669 -12.16 -0.20 -25.17
N HIS A 670 -13.34 0.35 -25.46
CA HIS A 670 -14.02 0.14 -26.74
C HIS A 670 -13.40 0.97 -27.87
N GLY A 671 -12.71 2.08 -27.55
CA GLY A 671 -12.16 2.99 -28.55
C GLY A 671 -13.24 3.67 -29.40
N ALA A 672 -14.48 3.74 -28.89
CA ALA A 672 -15.59 4.38 -29.56
C ALA A 672 -15.67 5.86 -29.18
N ASP A 673 -15.85 6.74 -30.17
CA ASP A 673 -16.28 8.13 -29.95
C ASP A 673 -17.79 8.19 -29.66
N GLY A 674 -18.22 7.39 -28.69
CA GLY A 674 -19.60 7.30 -28.22
C GLY A 674 -20.53 6.41 -29.04
N TRP A 675 -21.68 6.19 -28.43
CA TRP A 675 -22.78 5.33 -28.89
C TRP A 675 -24.05 6.17 -29.02
N TYR A 676 -25.03 5.70 -29.80
CA TYR A 676 -26.34 6.33 -29.89
C TYR A 676 -27.33 5.64 -28.94
N ALA A 677 -27.85 6.37 -27.98
CA ALA A 677 -29.00 5.97 -27.17
C ALA A 677 -30.27 5.87 -28.01
N SER A 678 -31.30 5.20 -27.48
CA SER A 678 -32.59 4.96 -28.14
C SER A 678 -33.39 6.24 -28.43
N ASP A 679 -33.10 7.35 -27.73
CA ASP A 679 -33.63 8.69 -27.96
C ASP A 679 -32.85 9.50 -29.02
N GLY A 680 -31.68 9.00 -29.46
CA GLY A 680 -30.76 9.66 -30.38
C GLY A 680 -29.62 10.45 -29.70
N THR A 681 -29.53 10.46 -28.37
CA THR A 681 -28.43 11.11 -27.63
C THR A 681 -27.12 10.36 -27.86
N VAL A 682 -26.03 11.10 -28.11
CA VAL A 682 -24.67 10.51 -28.19
C VAL A 682 -24.09 10.41 -26.79
N ILE A 683 -23.81 9.20 -26.32
CA ILE A 683 -23.22 8.92 -25.01
C ILE A 683 -21.82 8.36 -25.18
N TYR A 684 -20.84 9.04 -24.59
CA TYR A 684 -19.44 8.67 -24.62
C TYR A 684 -19.12 7.81 -23.38
N PRO A 685 -18.54 6.59 -23.54
CA PRO A 685 -18.09 5.76 -22.43
C PRO A 685 -16.79 6.32 -21.83
N GLY A 686 -16.51 6.01 -20.57
CA GLY A 686 -15.30 6.49 -19.88
C GLY A 686 -15.21 8.01 -19.86
N VAL A 687 -16.17 8.68 -19.20
CA VAL A 687 -16.18 10.15 -19.07
C VAL A 687 -16.37 10.56 -17.62
N VAL A 688 -15.53 11.51 -17.19
CA VAL A 688 -15.64 12.23 -15.92
C VAL A 688 -16.28 13.60 -16.19
N TYR A 689 -17.43 13.88 -15.57
CA TYR A 689 -18.11 15.19 -15.67
C TYR A 689 -17.73 16.16 -14.54
N GLY A 690 -16.97 15.69 -13.54
CA GLY A 690 -16.25 16.51 -12.57
C GLY A 690 -14.81 16.83 -13.01
N ASN A 691 -13.99 17.25 -12.05
CA ASN A 691 -12.53 17.35 -12.15
C ASN A 691 -11.86 15.99 -11.89
N THR A 692 -10.60 15.84 -12.30
CA THR A 692 -9.71 14.79 -11.84
C THR A 692 -8.56 15.39 -11.04
N GLU A 693 -8.11 14.70 -10.00
CA GLU A 693 -6.91 15.04 -9.24
C GLU A 693 -6.11 13.77 -8.92
N VAL A 694 -4.82 13.77 -9.27
CA VAL A 694 -3.86 12.72 -8.89
C VAL A 694 -2.82 13.33 -7.96
N LYS A 695 -2.69 12.75 -6.78
CA LYS A 695 -1.69 13.09 -5.78
C LYS A 695 -0.74 11.90 -5.57
N ILE A 696 0.56 12.17 -5.54
CA ILE A 696 1.57 11.21 -5.09
C ILE A 696 2.47 11.91 -4.07
N HIS A 697 2.65 11.30 -2.91
CA HIS A 697 3.31 11.91 -1.76
C HIS A 697 4.12 10.90 -0.95
N GLY A 698 4.88 11.37 0.04
CA GLY A 698 5.70 10.49 0.89
C GLY A 698 6.77 9.79 0.04
N ASN A 699 6.78 8.46 0.02
CA ASN A 699 7.67 7.65 -0.81
C ASN A 699 6.93 7.01 -2.01
N GLY A 700 5.78 7.57 -2.41
CA GLY A 700 4.91 7.00 -3.45
C GLY A 700 5.57 6.91 -4.83
N THR A 701 5.31 5.82 -5.56
CA THR A 701 5.90 5.58 -6.89
C THR A 701 4.87 5.15 -7.93
N ALA A 702 5.16 5.48 -9.19
CA ALA A 702 4.37 5.12 -10.36
C ALA A 702 5.26 4.96 -11.61
N ASN A 703 4.77 4.30 -12.66
CA ASN A 703 5.39 4.38 -13.99
C ASN A 703 5.09 5.75 -14.61
N ASN A 704 4.01 5.90 -15.39
CA ASN A 704 3.56 7.20 -15.88
C ASN A 704 2.37 7.72 -15.07
N VAL A 705 2.23 9.04 -14.96
CA VAL A 705 1.07 9.68 -14.33
C VAL A 705 0.31 10.52 -15.34
N TYR A 706 -0.99 10.28 -15.47
CA TYR A 706 -1.90 10.99 -16.36
C TYR A 706 -2.96 11.72 -15.55
N GLY A 707 -3.06 13.05 -15.70
CA GLY A 707 -4.16 13.83 -15.13
C GLY A 707 -5.51 13.43 -15.72
N GLY A 708 -5.56 12.99 -16.98
CA GLY A 708 -6.79 12.47 -17.60
C GLY A 708 -6.99 10.96 -17.42
N GLY A 709 -7.93 10.39 -18.18
CA GLY A 709 -8.17 8.95 -18.23
C GLY A 709 -7.53 8.25 -19.45
N LYS A 710 -7.71 6.93 -19.54
CA LYS A 710 -7.19 6.06 -20.61
C LYS A 710 -8.24 5.89 -21.70
N ALA A 711 -8.02 6.47 -22.88
CA ALA A 711 -9.01 6.72 -23.94
C ALA A 711 -10.28 7.49 -23.45
N SER A 712 -10.20 8.14 -22.28
CA SER A 712 -11.30 8.70 -21.50
C SER A 712 -11.24 10.23 -21.45
N ARG A 713 -12.39 10.90 -21.27
CA ARG A 713 -12.52 12.37 -21.35
C ARG A 713 -12.92 13.00 -20.01
N VAL A 714 -12.52 14.24 -19.79
CA VAL A 714 -12.74 15.01 -18.55
C VAL A 714 -13.40 16.34 -18.87
N ILE A 715 -14.67 16.52 -18.47
CA ILE A 715 -15.46 17.74 -18.66
C ILE A 715 -15.15 18.80 -17.56
N GLY A 716 -14.14 18.53 -16.74
CA GLY A 716 -13.60 19.41 -15.71
C GLY A 716 -12.18 19.89 -15.99
N ASN A 717 -11.50 20.27 -14.91
CA ASN A 717 -10.05 20.45 -14.90
C ASN A 717 -9.37 19.11 -14.60
N THR A 718 -8.06 19.08 -14.80
CA THR A 718 -7.19 17.95 -14.43
C THR A 718 -6.04 18.50 -13.59
N SER A 719 -5.71 17.86 -12.47
CA SER A 719 -4.56 18.20 -11.63
C SER A 719 -3.67 16.98 -11.35
N VAL A 720 -2.36 17.21 -11.34
CA VAL A 720 -1.36 16.27 -10.83
C VAL A 720 -0.47 17.01 -9.81
N LEU A 721 -0.32 16.44 -8.62
CA LEU A 721 0.54 16.93 -7.54
C LEU A 721 1.54 15.83 -7.15
N LEU A 722 2.83 16.10 -7.28
CA LEU A 722 3.90 15.27 -6.74
C LEU A 722 4.60 16.03 -5.60
N GLU A 723 4.64 15.46 -4.40
CA GLU A 723 5.25 16.06 -3.20
C GLU A 723 6.02 15.02 -2.35
N GLY A 724 6.70 15.46 -1.28
CA GLY A 724 7.59 14.58 -0.51
C GLY A 724 8.76 14.07 -1.36
N ASN A 725 8.98 12.75 -1.38
CA ASN A 725 9.99 12.04 -2.17
C ASN A 725 9.37 11.27 -3.37
N ALA A 726 8.14 11.60 -3.79
CA ALA A 726 7.42 10.86 -4.82
C ALA A 726 8.23 10.72 -6.13
N SER A 727 8.23 9.55 -6.77
CA SER A 727 9.09 9.28 -7.93
C SER A 727 8.35 8.59 -9.08
N VAL A 728 8.42 9.17 -10.28
CA VAL A 728 7.70 8.71 -11.48
C VAL A 728 8.55 8.80 -12.77
N GLN A 729 8.20 8.05 -13.81
CA GLN A 729 8.91 8.06 -15.09
C GLN A 729 8.57 9.29 -15.95
N ASN A 730 7.28 9.60 -16.11
CA ASN A 730 6.78 10.79 -16.83
C ASN A 730 5.50 11.32 -16.16
N VAL A 731 5.19 12.60 -16.40
CA VAL A 731 3.92 13.23 -16.01
C VAL A 731 3.23 13.82 -17.22
N TYR A 732 1.93 13.57 -17.36
CA TYR A 732 1.07 14.09 -18.40
C TYR A 732 -0.11 14.85 -17.78
N GLY A 733 -0.31 16.10 -18.17
CA GLY A 733 -1.46 16.90 -17.70
C GLY A 733 -2.80 16.39 -18.23
N ILE A 734 -2.79 15.60 -19.30
CA ILE A 734 -3.97 15.04 -19.97
C ILE A 734 -4.01 13.50 -19.85
N GLY A 735 -4.95 12.84 -20.52
CA GLY A 735 -5.03 11.38 -20.58
C GLY A 735 -4.20 10.75 -21.72
N ASN A 736 -4.17 9.42 -21.76
CA ASN A 736 -3.58 8.61 -22.83
C ASN A 736 -4.65 8.28 -23.89
N PRO A 737 -4.42 8.44 -25.21
CA PRO A 737 -5.43 8.16 -26.24
C PRO A 737 -5.61 6.67 -26.53
N ASN A 738 -4.68 5.82 -26.08
CA ASN A 738 -4.67 4.39 -26.34
C ASN A 738 -5.27 3.61 -25.16
N SER A 739 -6.05 2.57 -25.48
CA SER A 739 -6.43 1.52 -24.54
C SER A 739 -6.13 0.17 -25.18
N GLU A 740 -5.72 -0.79 -24.36
CA GLU A 740 -5.45 -2.16 -24.77
C GLU A 740 -6.08 -3.11 -23.74
N TYR A 741 -6.81 -4.10 -24.22
CA TYR A 741 -7.56 -5.05 -23.38
C TYR A 741 -7.41 -6.47 -23.90
N TRP A 742 -7.40 -7.45 -23.01
CA TRP A 742 -7.41 -8.85 -23.41
C TRP A 742 -8.84 -9.33 -23.70
N LYS A 743 -9.02 -10.09 -24.78
CA LYS A 743 -10.29 -10.77 -25.10
C LYS A 743 -10.02 -12.08 -25.82
N GLY A 744 -10.36 -13.20 -25.18
CA GLY A 744 -10.09 -14.56 -25.67
C GLY A 744 -8.61 -14.85 -25.83
N GLY A 745 -7.81 -14.60 -24.79
CA GLY A 745 -6.35 -14.82 -24.81
C GLY A 745 -5.59 -14.03 -25.88
N THR A 746 -6.20 -12.97 -26.40
CA THR A 746 -5.60 -12.10 -27.41
C THR A 746 -5.70 -10.66 -26.97
N LEU A 747 -4.56 -9.99 -26.79
CA LEU A 747 -4.48 -8.55 -26.60
C LEU A 747 -5.08 -7.84 -27.83
N LYS A 748 -6.09 -7.01 -27.59
CA LYS A 748 -6.71 -6.12 -28.57
C LYS A 748 -6.27 -4.70 -28.26
N LYS A 749 -5.91 -3.94 -29.29
CA LYS A 749 -5.79 -2.48 -29.19
C LYS A 749 -7.14 -1.86 -29.56
N ALA A 750 -7.62 -0.95 -28.74
CA ALA A 750 -8.77 -0.11 -29.07
C ALA A 750 -8.44 0.81 -30.26
N ASN A 751 -9.46 1.34 -30.94
CA ASN A 751 -9.23 2.52 -31.78
C ASN A 751 -8.85 3.71 -30.87
N PRO A 752 -7.80 4.49 -31.17
CA PRO A 752 -7.48 5.66 -30.36
C PRO A 752 -8.65 6.65 -30.30
N VAL A 753 -8.87 7.20 -29.09
CA VAL A 753 -9.88 8.22 -28.78
C VAL A 753 -9.18 9.40 -28.14
N ALA A 754 -9.51 10.61 -28.57
CA ALA A 754 -8.92 11.83 -28.02
C ALA A 754 -9.31 11.99 -26.53
N PRO A 755 -8.34 12.00 -25.59
CA PRO A 755 -8.60 12.03 -24.15
C PRO A 755 -8.85 13.49 -23.70
N HIS A 756 -9.96 14.05 -24.18
CA HIS A 756 -10.24 15.47 -24.09
C HIS A 756 -10.35 15.99 -22.66
N VAL A 757 -9.57 17.01 -22.33
CA VAL A 757 -9.70 17.84 -21.12
C VAL A 757 -10.32 19.17 -21.54
N TYR A 758 -11.57 19.41 -21.12
CA TYR A 758 -12.35 20.56 -21.63
C TYR A 758 -12.05 21.88 -20.91
N LYS A 759 -11.38 21.86 -19.75
CA LYS A 759 -10.87 23.05 -19.05
C LYS A 759 -9.34 23.02 -19.00
N ASN A 760 -8.74 23.31 -17.84
CA ASN A 760 -7.30 23.40 -17.68
C ASN A 760 -6.66 22.08 -17.25
N ALA A 761 -5.36 21.95 -17.51
CA ALA A 761 -4.48 20.94 -16.96
C ALA A 761 -3.39 21.60 -16.09
N THR A 762 -3.22 21.13 -14.87
CA THR A 762 -2.27 21.67 -13.90
C THR A 762 -1.34 20.58 -13.39
N ILE A 763 -0.03 20.79 -13.49
CA ILE A 763 0.99 19.90 -12.91
C ILE A 763 1.73 20.70 -11.85
N THR A 764 1.85 20.18 -10.63
CA THR A 764 2.63 20.79 -9.54
C THR A 764 3.63 19.79 -8.99
N ILE A 765 4.90 20.20 -8.95
CA ILE A 765 6.01 19.47 -8.35
C ILE A 765 6.46 20.24 -7.10
N LYS A 766 6.65 19.52 -5.99
CA LYS A 766 7.11 20.04 -4.70
C LYS A 766 8.28 19.24 -4.11
N ASP A 767 8.89 19.81 -3.09
CA ASP A 767 9.78 19.15 -2.13
C ASP A 767 10.95 18.41 -2.81
N GLN A 768 11.03 17.08 -2.70
CA GLN A 768 12.04 16.20 -3.32
C GLN A 768 11.45 15.28 -4.40
N ALA A 769 10.27 15.60 -4.92
CA ALA A 769 9.58 14.77 -5.90
C ALA A 769 10.31 14.76 -7.26
N ARG A 770 10.43 13.57 -7.86
CA ARG A 770 11.23 13.26 -9.03
C ARG A 770 10.38 12.83 -10.23
N VAL A 771 10.72 13.35 -11.39
CA VAL A 771 10.27 12.86 -12.70
C VAL A 771 11.52 12.43 -13.45
N ALA A 772 11.61 11.18 -13.93
CA ALA A 772 12.87 10.65 -14.47
C ALA A 772 13.11 10.97 -15.97
N ASP A 773 12.10 11.43 -16.72
CA ASP A 773 12.25 11.82 -18.13
C ASP A 773 11.52 13.14 -18.45
N THR A 774 10.23 13.10 -18.81
CA THR A 774 9.53 14.26 -19.38
C THR A 774 8.25 14.63 -18.62
N ILE A 775 8.02 15.95 -18.48
CA ILE A 775 6.74 16.53 -18.07
C ILE A 775 6.03 17.09 -19.31
N TYR A 776 4.87 16.54 -19.64
CA TYR A 776 4.01 16.94 -20.76
C TYR A 776 2.81 17.75 -20.24
N GLY A 777 2.78 19.06 -20.47
CA GLY A 777 1.61 19.87 -20.12
C GLY A 777 0.36 19.44 -20.90
N PHE A 778 0.54 19.12 -22.17
CA PHE A 778 -0.39 18.34 -23.00
C PHE A 778 0.39 17.58 -24.09
N GLU A 779 -0.27 16.64 -24.78
CA GLU A 779 0.24 16.07 -26.03
C GLU A 779 -0.68 16.41 -27.19
N ILE A 780 -0.13 16.41 -28.41
CA ILE A 780 -0.86 16.51 -29.67
C ILE A 780 -0.79 15.11 -30.28
N PHE A 781 -1.94 14.53 -30.62
CA PHE A 781 -2.03 13.14 -31.07
C PHE A 781 -2.44 13.06 -32.53
N GLU A 782 -1.76 12.20 -33.30
CA GLU A 782 -2.23 11.79 -34.63
C GLU A 782 -3.31 10.70 -34.46
N ILE A 783 -4.58 11.09 -34.60
CA ILE A 783 -5.73 10.21 -34.42
C ILE A 783 -6.47 10.11 -35.76
N ARG A 784 -6.38 8.94 -36.39
CA ARG A 784 -7.01 8.63 -37.70
C ARG A 784 -6.57 9.64 -38.78
N ASP A 785 -5.26 9.73 -38.98
CA ASP A 785 -4.60 10.59 -39.98
C ASP A 785 -4.86 12.10 -39.81
N ASN A 786 -5.20 12.55 -38.60
CA ASN A 786 -5.44 13.95 -38.25
C ASN A 786 -4.73 14.30 -36.92
N GLU A 787 -4.05 15.45 -36.86
CA GLU A 787 -3.56 16.01 -35.59
C GLU A 787 -4.74 16.53 -34.75
N VAL A 788 -4.81 16.08 -33.49
CA VAL A 788 -5.81 16.48 -32.51
C VAL A 788 -5.14 17.08 -31.28
N LEU A 789 -5.56 18.30 -30.93
CA LEU A 789 -5.28 18.93 -29.63
C LEU A 789 -6.41 18.54 -28.66
N PRO A 790 -6.14 17.71 -27.64
CA PRO A 790 -7.17 17.25 -26.69
C PRO A 790 -7.47 18.25 -25.57
N LEU A 791 -6.80 19.41 -25.50
CA LEU A 791 -6.96 20.39 -24.42
C LEU A 791 -7.81 21.60 -24.87
N GLY A 792 -8.81 21.97 -24.06
CA GLY A 792 -9.69 23.13 -24.29
C GLY A 792 -9.27 24.42 -23.58
N GLY A 793 -8.51 24.33 -22.49
CA GLY A 793 -7.99 25.46 -21.70
C GLY A 793 -6.47 25.58 -21.73
N ARG A 794 -5.87 26.03 -20.62
CA ARG A 794 -4.40 26.13 -20.47
C ARG A 794 -3.81 24.85 -19.88
N ALA A 795 -2.52 24.64 -20.13
CA ALA A 795 -1.68 23.66 -19.46
C ALA A 795 -0.58 24.39 -18.68
N GLU A 796 -0.53 24.20 -17.38
CA GLU A 796 0.30 25.01 -16.48
C GLU A 796 1.14 24.10 -15.57
N VAL A 797 2.46 24.25 -15.64
CA VAL A 797 3.43 23.45 -14.89
C VAL A 797 4.08 24.33 -13.82
N TYR A 798 4.01 23.89 -12.57
CA TYR A 798 4.48 24.63 -11.40
C TYR A 798 5.54 23.84 -10.63
N PHE A 799 6.63 24.51 -10.27
CA PHE A 799 7.62 24.03 -9.32
C PHE A 799 7.58 24.96 -8.10
N LYS A 800 7.18 24.42 -6.94
CA LYS A 800 6.94 25.20 -5.70
C LYS A 800 7.60 24.51 -4.53
N GLU A 801 8.54 25.19 -3.86
CA GLU A 801 9.37 24.58 -2.80
C GLU A 801 10.11 23.31 -3.29
N SER A 802 10.30 23.17 -4.61
CA SER A 802 10.79 21.96 -5.27
C SER A 802 12.29 22.03 -5.51
N ASN A 803 13.05 21.15 -4.88
CA ASN A 803 14.46 20.91 -5.18
C ASN A 803 14.55 19.49 -5.77
N ASN A 804 14.63 19.36 -7.09
CA ASN A 804 14.46 18.05 -7.74
C ASN A 804 15.62 17.07 -7.48
N ASP A 805 16.78 17.58 -7.03
CA ASP A 805 17.99 16.83 -6.61
C ASP A 805 18.58 15.87 -7.67
N ASP A 806 17.98 15.84 -8.85
CA ASP A 806 18.14 14.87 -9.93
C ASP A 806 17.73 15.53 -11.25
N ILE A 807 18.29 15.09 -12.38
CA ILE A 807 18.11 15.76 -13.67
C ILE A 807 16.99 15.09 -14.47
N PHE A 808 15.86 15.78 -14.63
CA PHE A 808 14.87 15.40 -15.63
C PHE A 808 15.15 16.09 -16.96
N LYS A 809 14.71 15.47 -18.06
CA LYS A 809 15.15 15.86 -19.40
C LYS A 809 14.54 17.17 -19.85
N ARG A 810 13.23 17.32 -19.71
CA ARG A 810 12.47 18.39 -20.36
C ARG A 810 11.07 18.63 -19.84
N VAL A 811 10.57 19.85 -20.04
CA VAL A 811 9.13 20.17 -20.07
C VAL A 811 8.70 20.34 -21.53
N LYS A 812 7.58 19.74 -21.91
CA LYS A 812 7.03 19.79 -23.27
C LYS A 812 5.58 20.27 -23.28
N ASN A 813 5.24 21.09 -24.28
CA ASN A 813 3.88 21.58 -24.58
C ASN A 813 3.20 22.19 -23.33
N ALA A 814 3.64 23.37 -22.90
CA ALA A 814 3.07 24.04 -21.73
C ALA A 814 2.73 25.51 -22.03
N HIS A 815 1.53 25.93 -21.66
CA HIS A 815 1.10 27.33 -21.78
C HIS A 815 1.75 28.24 -20.74
N LEU A 816 2.20 27.65 -19.62
CA LEU A 816 3.00 28.28 -18.58
C LEU A 816 3.92 27.23 -17.94
N VAL A 817 5.19 27.58 -17.76
CA VAL A 817 6.07 26.96 -16.75
C VAL A 817 6.41 28.02 -15.71
N GLN A 818 6.19 27.74 -14.42
CA GLN A 818 6.52 28.66 -13.33
C GLN A 818 7.35 27.97 -12.24
N VAL A 819 8.41 28.65 -11.81
CA VAL A 819 9.35 28.19 -10.78
C VAL A 819 9.39 29.24 -9.66
N THR A 820 8.77 28.93 -8.51
CA THR A 820 8.54 29.86 -7.39
C THR A 820 9.10 29.31 -6.07
N ASP A 821 8.88 30.05 -4.98
CA ASP A 821 8.94 29.56 -3.60
C ASP A 821 10.29 28.90 -3.25
N SER A 822 11.39 29.55 -3.67
CA SER A 822 12.78 29.11 -3.45
C SER A 822 13.11 27.70 -3.97
N SER A 823 12.36 27.19 -4.96
CA SER A 823 12.67 25.96 -5.71
C SER A 823 14.08 26.00 -6.31
N ASN A 824 14.69 24.83 -6.51
CA ASN A 824 15.96 24.64 -7.20
C ASN A 824 15.78 23.53 -8.24
N VAL A 825 15.58 23.91 -9.50
CA VAL A 825 15.16 22.99 -10.56
C VAL A 825 16.26 22.89 -11.62
N VAL A 826 16.70 21.66 -11.92
CA VAL A 826 17.63 21.37 -13.04
C VAL A 826 16.90 20.62 -14.14
N ILE A 827 17.00 21.14 -15.38
CA ILE A 827 16.43 20.53 -16.59
C ILE A 827 17.55 20.34 -17.62
N ASP A 828 17.85 19.09 -17.99
CA ASP A 828 18.76 18.82 -19.09
C ASP A 828 18.50 17.49 -19.82
N ASN A 829 18.31 17.60 -21.14
CA ASN A 829 18.21 16.49 -22.05
C ASN A 829 19.58 16.26 -22.72
N GLU A 830 20.54 15.71 -21.96
CA GLU A 830 21.87 15.29 -22.47
C GLU A 830 22.63 16.38 -23.26
N HIS A 831 22.55 17.64 -22.79
CA HIS A 831 23.11 18.84 -23.45
C HIS A 831 22.61 19.10 -24.88
N GLN A 832 21.45 18.55 -25.27
CA GLN A 832 20.86 18.79 -26.59
C GLN A 832 20.17 20.16 -26.63
N ASP A 833 20.49 20.95 -27.64
CA ASP A 833 20.08 22.35 -27.73
C ASP A 833 18.60 22.55 -28.09
N ASN A 834 17.89 23.31 -27.27
CA ASN A 834 16.46 23.62 -27.34
C ASN A 834 15.52 22.43 -27.04
N GLU A 835 16.04 21.39 -26.37
CA GLU A 835 15.26 20.19 -26.04
C GLU A 835 14.71 20.19 -24.60
N GLN A 836 15.17 21.12 -23.73
CA GLN A 836 14.80 21.25 -22.31
C GLN A 836 13.40 21.88 -22.11
N LEU A 837 13.05 22.86 -22.94
CA LEU A 837 11.73 23.49 -22.99
C LEU A 837 11.21 23.41 -24.43
N VAL A 838 10.33 22.46 -24.71
CA VAL A 838 9.81 22.21 -26.06
C VAL A 838 8.37 22.70 -26.15
N ASN A 839 8.08 23.66 -27.03
CA ASN A 839 6.76 24.30 -27.15
C ASN A 839 6.22 24.86 -25.82
N VAL A 840 7.09 25.54 -25.06
CA VAL A 840 6.71 26.29 -23.86
C VAL A 840 6.41 27.73 -24.25
N TYR A 841 5.27 28.26 -23.81
CA TYR A 841 4.80 29.60 -24.17
C TYR A 841 5.36 30.65 -23.20
N ASP A 842 4.74 30.79 -22.02
CA ASP A 842 5.24 31.64 -20.93
C ASP A 842 6.18 30.85 -20.00
N LEU A 843 7.27 31.50 -19.56
CA LEU A 843 8.14 31.04 -18.48
C LEU A 843 8.22 32.09 -17.37
N VAL A 844 8.08 31.66 -16.11
CA VAL A 844 8.15 32.54 -14.93
C VAL A 844 9.15 31.98 -13.92
N ILE A 845 10.05 32.82 -13.40
CA ILE A 845 10.98 32.46 -12.31
C ILE A 845 10.99 33.57 -11.26
N ASP A 846 10.56 33.27 -10.03
CA ASP A 846 10.41 34.26 -8.97
C ASP A 846 10.68 33.70 -7.55
N THR A 847 10.45 34.52 -6.52
CA THR A 847 10.52 34.15 -5.09
C THR A 847 11.81 33.43 -4.70
N SER A 848 12.94 33.99 -5.13
CA SER A 848 14.32 33.48 -4.94
C SER A 848 14.61 32.09 -5.51
N ALA A 849 13.69 31.50 -6.29
CA ALA A 849 13.88 30.18 -6.89
C ALA A 849 14.96 30.20 -7.98
N THR A 850 15.54 29.04 -8.29
CA THR A 850 16.59 28.84 -9.28
C THR A 850 16.13 27.83 -10.33
N LEU A 851 16.25 28.17 -11.61
CA LEU A 851 16.10 27.24 -12.74
C LEU A 851 17.41 27.15 -13.50
N LYS A 852 17.84 25.92 -13.80
CA LYS A 852 19.10 25.62 -14.47
C LYS A 852 18.88 24.78 -15.72
N PHE A 853 19.40 25.25 -16.85
CA PHE A 853 19.44 24.49 -18.10
C PHE A 853 20.81 23.87 -18.34
N GLY A 854 20.85 22.71 -19.00
CA GLY A 854 22.11 22.08 -19.43
C GLY A 854 22.57 22.39 -20.87
N ALA A 855 21.78 23.13 -21.66
CA ALA A 855 22.09 23.51 -23.04
C ALA A 855 21.45 24.87 -23.42
N ASP A 856 21.40 25.19 -24.72
CA ASP A 856 20.58 26.31 -25.24
C ASP A 856 19.08 26.01 -25.02
N ALA A 857 18.25 27.03 -24.75
CA ALA A 857 16.82 26.89 -24.49
C ALA A 857 15.97 27.92 -25.26
N HIS A 858 14.70 27.58 -25.52
CA HIS A 858 13.79 28.45 -26.28
C HIS A 858 12.35 28.43 -25.72
N ILE A 859 11.68 29.58 -25.75
CA ILE A 859 10.24 29.72 -25.45
C ILE A 859 9.53 30.57 -26.50
N LEU A 860 8.25 30.27 -26.74
CA LEU A 860 7.42 30.82 -27.83
C LEU A 860 6.79 32.18 -27.50
N GLU A 861 6.60 32.50 -26.21
CA GLU A 861 6.09 33.79 -25.77
C GLU A 861 7.02 34.41 -24.70
N ASN A 862 6.52 34.70 -23.49
CA ASN A 862 7.14 35.69 -22.61
C ASN A 862 7.95 35.05 -21.49
N TYR A 863 9.08 35.67 -21.15
CA TYR A 863 9.81 35.36 -19.94
C TYR A 863 9.54 36.45 -18.89
N ARG A 864 9.10 36.05 -17.69
CA ARG A 864 8.70 37.00 -16.62
C ARG A 864 9.33 36.66 -15.26
N GLY A 865 9.44 37.66 -14.40
CA GLY A 865 9.86 37.50 -13.01
C GLY A 865 9.21 38.50 -12.06
N ASP A 866 9.83 38.68 -10.90
CA ASP A 866 9.46 39.66 -9.87
C ASP A 866 10.73 40.42 -9.45
N LYS A 867 10.80 41.73 -9.72
CA LYS A 867 11.95 42.59 -9.39
C LYS A 867 12.19 42.75 -7.89
N GLU A 868 11.17 42.56 -7.05
CA GLU A 868 11.29 42.62 -5.59
C GLU A 868 11.63 41.25 -4.98
N LYS A 869 11.43 40.16 -5.73
CA LYS A 869 11.70 38.78 -5.28
C LYS A 869 12.52 37.94 -6.26
N SER A 870 13.43 38.57 -7.02
CA SER A 870 14.08 37.98 -8.19
C SER A 870 14.64 36.56 -7.95
N GLY A 871 14.09 35.58 -8.66
CA GLY A 871 14.72 34.27 -8.82
C GLY A 871 15.96 34.34 -9.71
N THR A 872 16.60 33.20 -9.94
CA THR A 872 17.86 33.06 -10.69
C THR A 872 17.71 32.09 -11.86
N LEU A 873 18.16 32.49 -13.03
CA LEU A 873 18.34 31.64 -14.21
C LEU A 873 19.82 31.26 -14.32
N GLU A 874 20.15 29.97 -14.28
CA GLU A 874 21.50 29.42 -14.51
C GLU A 874 21.63 28.87 -15.94
N ILE A 875 22.62 29.37 -16.68
CA ILE A 875 22.89 28.97 -18.07
C ILE A 875 24.34 28.44 -18.20
N PRO A 876 24.61 27.38 -19.00
CA PRO A 876 25.98 26.92 -19.24
C PRO A 876 26.82 27.99 -19.97
N ALA A 877 28.13 28.03 -19.71
CA ALA A 877 29.06 28.87 -20.46
C ALA A 877 28.99 28.58 -21.97
N GLY A 878 28.75 29.62 -22.78
CA GLY A 878 28.59 29.50 -24.23
C GLY A 878 27.18 29.18 -24.74
N LYS A 879 26.19 29.09 -23.84
CA LYS A 879 24.78 28.78 -24.15
C LYS A 879 23.83 29.96 -23.84
N GLY A 880 22.57 29.89 -24.23
CA GLY A 880 21.59 30.97 -24.00
C GLY A 880 20.11 30.58 -24.07
N LEU A 881 19.25 31.49 -23.60
CA LEU A 881 17.78 31.40 -23.67
C LEU A 881 17.24 32.36 -24.74
N THR A 882 16.40 31.88 -25.67
CA THR A 882 15.70 32.72 -26.66
C THR A 882 14.20 32.73 -26.40
N ALA A 883 13.64 33.90 -26.10
CA ALA A 883 12.19 34.12 -26.00
C ALA A 883 11.68 34.88 -27.22
N ASP A 884 10.66 34.37 -27.91
CA ASP A 884 10.07 35.07 -29.07
C ASP A 884 9.17 36.26 -28.65
N GLY A 885 8.60 36.21 -27.45
CA GLY A 885 7.85 37.31 -26.84
C GLY A 885 8.73 38.32 -26.10
N ALA A 886 8.14 38.97 -25.09
CA ALA A 886 8.80 40.00 -24.28
C ALA A 886 9.51 39.40 -23.06
N VAL A 887 10.51 40.12 -22.53
CA VAL A 887 11.08 39.88 -21.20
C VAL A 887 10.60 40.96 -20.24
N THR A 888 10.07 40.57 -19.06
CA THR A 888 9.43 41.50 -18.12
C THR A 888 9.73 41.24 -16.65
N ASP A 889 10.13 42.28 -15.92
CA ASP A 889 10.29 42.32 -14.45
C ASP A 889 11.38 41.38 -13.87
N LEU A 890 12.39 41.99 -13.24
CA LEU A 890 13.75 41.40 -13.24
C LEU A 890 13.89 40.04 -12.54
N THR A 891 14.69 39.18 -13.16
CA THR A 891 15.36 38.05 -12.52
C THR A 891 16.88 38.21 -12.52
N ARG A 892 17.59 37.29 -11.86
CA ARG A 892 19.05 37.23 -11.78
C ARG A 892 19.58 36.26 -12.84
N ILE A 893 20.70 36.55 -13.49
CA ILE A 893 21.41 35.59 -14.36
C ILE A 893 22.71 35.13 -13.69
N SER A 894 22.86 33.82 -13.56
CA SER A 894 24.10 33.10 -13.29
C SER A 894 24.56 32.39 -14.57
N ILE A 895 25.88 32.36 -14.83
CA ILE A 895 26.48 31.49 -15.83
C ILE A 895 27.38 30.50 -15.10
N TYR A 896 27.34 29.22 -15.43
CA TYR A 896 28.24 28.24 -14.82
C TYR A 896 29.24 27.66 -15.81
N ASP A 897 30.48 27.48 -15.37
CA ASP A 897 31.54 26.87 -16.15
C ASP A 897 31.18 25.38 -16.38
N TYR A 898 31.06 24.97 -17.65
CA TYR A 898 30.74 23.61 -18.05
C TYR A 898 31.72 23.13 -19.13
N ASP A 899 32.08 21.84 -19.14
CA ASP A 899 33.10 21.25 -20.05
C ASP A 899 34.47 21.98 -20.12
N ASN A 900 34.79 22.82 -19.12
CA ASN A 900 35.92 23.76 -19.12
C ASN A 900 35.80 24.90 -20.17
N VAL A 901 34.61 25.10 -20.74
CA VAL A 901 34.28 26.28 -21.54
C VAL A 901 34.27 27.50 -20.63
N VAL A 902 35.24 28.40 -20.83
CA VAL A 902 35.25 29.70 -20.17
C VAL A 902 34.33 30.64 -20.96
N PRO A 903 33.44 31.42 -20.31
CA PRO A 903 32.54 32.34 -21.00
C PRO A 903 33.28 33.32 -21.94
N GLU A 904 33.06 33.19 -23.25
CA GLU A 904 33.68 34.06 -24.25
C GLU A 904 33.06 35.47 -24.28
N LYS A 905 33.85 36.45 -24.73
CA LYS A 905 33.43 37.87 -24.80
C LYS A 905 32.55 38.11 -26.01
N ALA A 906 31.52 38.93 -25.82
CA ALA A 906 30.41 39.18 -26.74
C ALA A 906 29.51 37.97 -27.04
N GLN A 907 29.62 36.88 -26.27
CA GLN A 907 28.63 35.81 -26.25
C GLN A 907 27.28 36.35 -25.74
N VAL A 908 26.20 35.96 -26.41
CA VAL A 908 24.82 36.31 -26.03
C VAL A 908 24.22 35.18 -25.18
N TYR A 909 23.55 35.54 -24.10
CA TYR A 909 22.97 34.60 -23.12
C TYR A 909 21.44 34.68 -23.02
N VAL A 910 20.85 35.84 -23.34
CA VAL A 910 19.39 35.94 -23.53
C VAL A 910 19.09 36.77 -24.77
N ILE A 911 18.07 36.35 -25.53
CA ILE A 911 17.49 37.08 -26.67
C ILE A 911 15.98 37.22 -26.44
N SER A 912 15.43 38.40 -26.71
CA SER A 912 13.99 38.66 -26.74
C SER A 912 13.53 39.13 -28.12
N GLY A 913 12.48 38.49 -28.65
CA GLY A 913 11.88 38.74 -29.95
C GLY A 913 10.96 39.96 -29.99
N ALA A 914 10.30 40.31 -28.87
CA ALA A 914 9.48 41.51 -28.72
C ALA A 914 10.08 42.58 -27.78
N GLY A 915 11.21 42.28 -27.14
CA GLY A 915 12.07 43.23 -26.44
C GLY A 915 11.95 43.25 -24.92
N SER A 916 12.75 44.11 -24.31
CA SER A 916 12.70 44.47 -22.89
C SER A 916 11.51 45.40 -22.62
N THR A 917 10.91 45.31 -21.43
CA THR A 917 9.98 46.33 -20.93
C THR A 917 10.65 47.54 -20.29
N THR A 918 11.95 47.49 -19.97
CA THR A 918 12.69 48.65 -19.43
C THR A 918 13.76 49.21 -20.37
N ASP A 919 14.05 50.52 -20.20
CA ASP A 919 15.12 51.23 -20.92
C ASP A 919 16.55 50.85 -20.44
N ASP A 920 16.67 50.09 -19.34
CA ASP A 920 17.93 49.66 -18.71
C ASP A 920 18.20 48.15 -18.79
N GLY A 921 17.23 47.36 -19.26
CA GLY A 921 17.34 45.91 -19.45
C GLY A 921 16.79 45.07 -18.29
N ASP A 922 15.99 44.06 -18.61
CA ASP A 922 15.19 43.30 -17.64
C ASP A 922 15.93 42.19 -16.83
N PHE A 923 17.25 42.28 -16.61
CA PHE A 923 18.01 41.28 -15.82
C PHE A 923 19.09 41.87 -14.90
N THR A 924 19.35 41.20 -13.78
CA THR A 924 20.47 41.49 -12.87
C THR A 924 21.60 40.46 -13.01
N TRP A 925 22.80 40.90 -13.38
CA TRP A 925 24.01 40.06 -13.35
C TRP A 925 24.51 39.87 -11.91
N ILE A 926 24.75 38.61 -11.49
CA ILE A 926 25.12 38.28 -10.10
C ILE A 926 26.46 37.56 -9.93
N ASP A 927 27.08 37.13 -11.02
CA ASP A 927 28.41 36.54 -11.03
C ASP A 927 29.50 37.64 -11.14
N THR A 928 30.72 37.32 -10.74
CA THR A 928 31.90 38.20 -10.75
C THR A 928 33.15 37.55 -11.34
N ARG A 929 33.07 36.29 -11.82
CA ARG A 929 34.17 35.58 -12.48
C ARG A 929 34.66 36.31 -13.74
N ASN A 930 35.94 36.12 -14.06
CA ASN A 930 36.59 36.47 -15.34
C ASN A 930 36.60 37.97 -15.74
N GLY A 931 36.05 38.88 -14.92
CA GLY A 931 36.01 40.33 -15.20
C GLY A 931 35.05 40.72 -16.33
N VAL A 932 33.99 39.93 -16.51
CA VAL A 932 32.91 40.16 -17.48
C VAL A 932 31.61 40.61 -16.78
N TYR A 933 30.75 41.28 -17.53
CA TYR A 933 29.49 41.85 -17.06
C TYR A 933 28.40 41.66 -18.12
N MET A 934 27.17 41.37 -17.69
CA MET A 934 26.03 41.28 -18.61
C MET A 934 25.55 42.70 -18.98
N ASP A 935 25.69 43.07 -20.24
CA ASP A 935 25.23 44.35 -20.79
C ASP A 935 23.99 44.14 -21.67
N TRP A 936 23.06 45.09 -21.61
CA TRP A 936 21.82 45.06 -22.37
C TRP A 936 21.94 45.89 -23.65
N LYS A 937 21.38 45.39 -24.75
CA LYS A 937 21.33 46.16 -25.98
C LYS A 937 20.05 45.90 -26.78
N ALA A 938 19.36 46.98 -27.14
CA ALA A 938 18.36 46.97 -28.20
C ALA A 938 18.99 46.63 -29.57
N ILE A 939 18.34 45.74 -30.30
CA ILE A 939 18.61 45.39 -31.71
C ILE A 939 17.44 45.96 -32.54
N GLU A 940 17.69 46.21 -33.83
CA GLU A 940 16.67 46.74 -34.74
C GLU A 940 15.44 45.81 -34.84
N ASP A 941 14.26 46.39 -35.10
CA ASP A 941 12.93 45.77 -35.08
C ASP A 941 12.50 45.15 -33.72
N ASN A 942 12.41 45.99 -32.68
CA ASN A 942 11.85 45.68 -31.35
C ASN A 942 12.53 44.52 -30.58
N LYS A 943 13.78 44.19 -30.90
CA LYS A 943 14.50 43.09 -30.23
C LYS A 943 15.46 43.58 -29.16
N SER A 944 15.78 42.72 -28.20
CA SER A 944 16.87 42.97 -27.26
C SER A 944 17.69 41.72 -26.99
N GLN A 945 18.94 41.92 -26.60
CA GLN A 945 19.85 40.87 -26.18
C GLN A 945 20.60 41.28 -24.92
N TRP A 946 21.05 40.26 -24.19
CA TRP A 946 21.93 40.38 -23.04
C TRP A 946 23.22 39.59 -23.34
N TRP A 947 24.36 40.28 -23.30
CA TRP A 947 25.65 39.73 -23.73
C TRP A 947 26.79 40.03 -22.74
N LEU A 948 27.85 39.23 -22.78
CA LEU A 948 29.03 39.47 -21.94
C LEU A 948 29.97 40.52 -22.54
N VAL A 949 30.05 41.67 -21.90
CA VAL A 949 31.09 42.69 -22.11
C VAL A 949 32.19 42.55 -21.06
N ASN A 950 33.29 43.31 -21.22
CA ASN A 950 34.20 43.54 -20.09
C ASN A 950 33.48 44.40 -19.05
N ASP A 951 33.72 44.19 -17.74
CA ASP A 951 33.06 44.97 -16.68
C ASP A 951 33.20 46.48 -16.92
N PRO A 952 32.09 47.23 -17.10
CA PRO A 952 32.13 48.65 -17.39
C PRO A 952 32.62 49.49 -16.19
N ASN A 953 32.67 48.93 -14.98
CA ASN A 953 33.32 49.57 -13.84
C ASN A 953 34.65 48.87 -13.47
N PRO A 954 35.81 49.39 -13.89
CA PRO A 954 37.09 48.81 -13.56
C PRO A 954 37.50 48.99 -12.08
N GLU A 955 36.78 49.81 -11.29
CA GLU A 955 36.96 49.87 -9.83
C GLU A 955 36.57 48.56 -9.11
N ARG A 956 35.83 47.66 -9.77
CA ARG A 956 35.48 46.34 -9.23
C ARG A 956 36.63 45.34 -9.27
N HIS A 957 37.72 45.63 -9.99
CA HIS A 957 38.79 44.68 -10.31
C HIS A 957 40.19 45.25 -10.04
N GLY A 958 41.16 44.36 -9.91
CA GLY A 958 42.59 44.68 -9.81
C GLY A 958 43.45 43.55 -10.37
N GLY A 959 44.71 43.49 -9.95
CA GLY A 959 45.65 42.45 -10.38
C GLY A 959 46.80 42.20 -9.41
N LEU A 960 47.61 41.19 -9.72
CA LEU A 960 48.77 40.76 -8.95
C LEU A 960 49.89 40.29 -9.89
N GLN A 961 50.98 41.05 -9.96
CA GLN A 961 52.22 40.64 -10.61
C GLN A 961 53.18 40.03 -9.60
N VAL A 962 53.61 38.80 -9.85
CA VAL A 962 54.73 38.16 -9.15
C VAL A 962 55.95 38.24 -10.08
N LYS A 963 57.02 38.87 -9.61
CA LYS A 963 58.26 39.06 -10.38
C LYS A 963 59.45 38.45 -9.66
N LYS A 964 60.35 37.82 -10.42
CA LYS A 964 61.58 37.22 -9.89
C LYS A 964 62.84 37.94 -10.38
N THR A 965 63.76 38.18 -9.45
CA THR A 965 65.16 38.52 -9.70
C THR A 965 66.07 37.56 -8.93
N VAL A 966 67.30 37.39 -9.41
CA VAL A 966 68.34 36.59 -8.72
C VAL A 966 69.62 37.42 -8.74
N SER A 967 70.37 37.44 -7.63
CA SER A 967 71.48 38.38 -7.45
C SER A 967 72.62 37.79 -6.59
N GLY A 968 73.77 38.44 -6.60
CA GLY A 968 74.98 37.95 -5.93
C GLY A 968 75.90 37.15 -6.86
N SER A 969 77.11 36.88 -6.41
CA SER A 969 78.18 36.30 -7.23
C SER A 969 78.06 34.78 -7.49
N GLY A 970 77.18 34.09 -6.76
CA GLY A 970 76.85 32.66 -6.90
C GLY A 970 75.45 32.41 -7.46
N ALA A 971 74.80 33.43 -8.03
CA ALA A 971 73.46 33.37 -8.60
C ALA A 971 73.38 32.48 -9.86
N SER A 972 72.31 31.68 -9.96
CA SER A 972 71.96 30.95 -11.18
C SER A 972 70.82 31.63 -11.94
N ASN A 973 71.11 32.12 -13.14
CA ASN A 973 70.10 32.74 -14.02
C ASN A 973 69.24 31.68 -14.77
N THR A 974 69.53 30.40 -14.63
CA THR A 974 68.79 29.29 -15.26
C THR A 974 67.98 28.46 -14.26
N GLU A 975 68.15 28.71 -12.96
CA GLU A 975 67.39 28.06 -11.88
C GLU A 975 65.97 28.65 -11.81
N ALA A 976 64.98 27.78 -11.64
CA ALA A 976 63.57 28.13 -11.63
C ALA A 976 63.01 27.91 -10.22
N PHE A 977 62.41 28.95 -9.65
CA PHE A 977 61.83 28.93 -8.31
C PHE A 977 60.32 28.73 -8.42
N THR A 978 59.73 27.92 -7.53
CA THR A 978 58.29 27.64 -7.54
C THR A 978 57.56 28.67 -6.70
N PHE A 979 56.49 29.25 -7.25
CA PHE A 979 55.60 30.19 -6.58
C PHE A 979 54.21 29.56 -6.46
N THR A 980 53.61 29.69 -5.28
CA THR A 980 52.19 29.44 -5.05
C THR A 980 51.53 30.74 -4.66
N VAL A 981 50.50 31.15 -5.40
CA VAL A 981 49.56 32.20 -5.04
C VAL A 981 48.30 31.54 -4.49
N THR A 982 47.80 32.02 -3.36
CA THR A 982 46.55 31.60 -2.75
C THR A 982 45.68 32.83 -2.52
N LEU A 983 44.41 32.77 -2.93
CA LEU A 983 43.41 33.80 -2.72
C LEU A 983 42.51 33.42 -1.55
N ASP A 984 42.06 34.40 -0.78
CA ASP A 984 41.16 34.18 0.36
C ASP A 984 39.76 33.74 -0.08
N ASN A 985 39.36 34.06 -1.32
CA ASN A 985 38.14 33.54 -1.94
C ASN A 985 38.44 32.27 -2.76
N THR A 986 38.01 31.13 -2.24
CA THR A 986 38.18 29.81 -2.85
C THR A 986 37.22 29.50 -4.00
N THR A 987 36.21 30.33 -4.29
CA THR A 987 35.35 30.14 -5.47
C THR A 987 36.06 30.54 -6.78
N ILE A 988 37.15 31.31 -6.69
CA ILE A 988 37.90 31.79 -7.86
C ILE A 988 38.69 30.64 -8.49
N SER A 989 38.23 30.17 -9.65
CA SER A 989 38.94 29.24 -10.53
C SER A 989 38.96 29.78 -11.96
N GLY A 990 39.86 29.28 -12.81
CA GLY A 990 40.02 29.71 -14.21
C GLY A 990 41.31 30.47 -14.48
N VAL A 991 41.42 31.08 -15.67
CA VAL A 991 42.65 31.76 -16.14
C VAL A 991 42.54 33.27 -15.95
N TYR A 992 43.32 33.80 -15.01
CA TYR A 992 43.45 35.22 -14.72
C TYR A 992 44.81 35.69 -15.20
N GLY A 993 44.86 36.35 -16.36
CA GLY A 993 46.11 36.79 -17.00
C GLY A 993 47.05 35.62 -17.31
N ASP A 994 48.26 35.68 -16.77
CA ASP A 994 49.28 34.62 -16.92
C ASP A 994 49.11 33.45 -15.93
N MET A 995 48.12 33.48 -15.03
CA MET A 995 47.97 32.54 -13.92
C MET A 995 46.67 31.74 -14.03
N THR A 996 46.75 30.42 -13.84
CA THR A 996 45.57 29.54 -13.72
C THR A 996 45.33 29.24 -12.25
N PHE A 997 44.12 29.54 -11.77
CA PHE A 997 43.68 29.27 -10.41
C PHE A 997 42.75 28.06 -10.38
N GLU A 998 42.92 27.19 -9.39
CA GLU A 998 42.01 26.12 -9.03
C GLU A 998 41.64 26.30 -7.55
N LYS A 999 40.35 26.50 -7.25
CA LYS A 999 39.83 26.73 -5.89
C LYS A 999 40.60 27.81 -5.10
N GLY A 1000 40.93 28.92 -5.77
CA GLY A 1000 41.71 30.03 -5.23
C GLY A 1000 43.24 29.86 -5.26
N ILE A 1001 43.78 28.74 -5.79
CA ILE A 1001 45.23 28.44 -5.76
C ILE A 1001 45.82 28.41 -7.18
N ALA A 1002 46.87 29.18 -7.43
CA ALA A 1002 47.69 29.10 -8.64
C ALA A 1002 49.13 28.72 -8.29
N THR A 1003 49.74 27.79 -9.03
CA THR A 1003 51.17 27.43 -8.85
C THR A 1003 51.91 27.46 -10.18
N PHE A 1004 53.08 28.10 -10.20
CA PHE A 1004 53.93 28.28 -11.39
C PHE A 1004 55.41 28.38 -11.01
N THR A 1005 56.30 28.49 -12.01
CA THR A 1005 57.73 28.75 -11.79
C THR A 1005 58.18 30.03 -12.50
N LEU A 1006 59.21 30.70 -11.94
CA LEU A 1006 59.91 31.83 -12.55
C LEU A 1006 61.42 31.68 -12.38
N LYS A 1007 62.20 32.04 -13.40
CA LYS A 1007 63.66 32.20 -13.36
C LYS A 1007 64.06 33.66 -13.12
N ALA A 1008 65.36 33.97 -13.19
CA ALA A 1008 65.86 35.34 -13.14
C ALA A 1008 65.20 36.22 -14.22
N ASP A 1009 64.73 37.40 -13.79
CA ASP A 1009 64.05 38.44 -14.57
C ASP A 1009 62.71 38.04 -15.22
N GLU A 1010 62.19 36.84 -14.94
CA GLU A 1010 60.83 36.42 -15.36
C GLU A 1010 59.74 36.97 -14.40
N SER A 1011 58.52 37.12 -14.91
CA SER A 1011 57.34 37.55 -14.14
C SER A 1011 56.05 36.96 -14.71
N LYS A 1012 55.03 36.80 -13.86
CA LYS A 1012 53.64 36.49 -14.26
C LYS A 1012 52.68 37.47 -13.61
N THR A 1013 51.62 37.84 -14.33
CA THR A 1013 50.60 38.80 -13.88
C THR A 1013 49.22 38.17 -13.91
N ALA A 1014 48.56 38.09 -12.76
CA ALA A 1014 47.12 37.88 -12.70
C ALA A 1014 46.40 39.22 -12.90
N SER A 1015 45.41 39.23 -13.79
CA SER A 1015 44.62 40.40 -14.15
C SER A 1015 43.13 40.09 -13.95
N ASN A 1016 42.32 41.12 -13.72
CA ASN A 1016 40.88 41.01 -13.47
C ASN A 1016 40.53 40.15 -12.23
N LEU A 1017 41.35 40.20 -11.18
CA LEU A 1017 40.98 39.63 -9.89
C LEU A 1017 39.99 40.59 -9.18
N PRO A 1018 38.92 40.10 -8.52
CA PRO A 1018 37.97 40.98 -7.85
C PRO A 1018 38.63 41.83 -6.75
N ALA A 1019 38.29 43.11 -6.71
CA ALA A 1019 38.81 44.04 -5.71
C ALA A 1019 38.30 43.69 -4.30
N GLY A 1020 39.18 43.80 -3.31
CA GLY A 1020 38.91 43.41 -1.93
C GLY A 1020 39.27 41.96 -1.58
N VAL A 1021 39.57 41.11 -2.58
CA VAL A 1021 40.05 39.73 -2.34
C VAL A 1021 41.46 39.77 -1.75
N GLY A 1022 41.66 39.12 -0.60
CA GLY A 1022 42.99 38.90 -0.02
C GLY A 1022 43.80 37.88 -0.82
N TYR A 1023 45.13 38.04 -0.83
CA TYR A 1023 46.05 37.12 -1.47
C TYR A 1023 47.29 36.85 -0.61
N THR A 1024 47.88 35.69 -0.81
CA THR A 1024 49.16 35.27 -0.25
C THR A 1024 50.04 34.74 -1.39
N VAL A 1025 51.32 35.12 -1.42
CA VAL A 1025 52.32 34.53 -2.36
C VAL A 1025 53.47 33.92 -1.56
N GLU A 1026 53.78 32.66 -1.84
CA GLU A 1026 54.83 31.88 -1.18
C GLU A 1026 55.80 31.29 -2.21
N GLU A 1027 57.11 31.45 -1.97
CA GLU A 1027 58.19 30.96 -2.83
C GLU A 1027 58.90 29.75 -2.21
N LYS A 1028 59.11 28.72 -3.04
CA LYS A 1028 59.74 27.44 -2.72
C LYS A 1028 60.91 27.14 -3.65
N GLN A 1029 61.72 26.15 -3.27
CA GLN A 1029 62.94 25.69 -3.97
C GLN A 1029 64.08 26.73 -3.99
N ASN A 1030 64.11 27.62 -3.00
CA ASN A 1030 65.10 28.69 -2.80
C ASN A 1030 66.23 28.32 -1.82
N ALA A 1031 66.53 27.02 -1.68
CA ALA A 1031 67.54 26.53 -0.75
C ALA A 1031 68.95 27.04 -1.09
N GLY A 1032 69.62 27.66 -0.11
CA GLY A 1032 70.94 28.27 -0.32
C GLY A 1032 70.91 29.67 -0.94
N TYR A 1033 69.74 30.31 -1.04
CA TYR A 1033 69.58 31.74 -1.32
C TYR A 1033 69.01 32.49 -0.11
N THR A 1034 69.42 33.75 0.06
CA THR A 1034 68.76 34.71 0.95
C THR A 1034 67.61 35.37 0.18
N VAL A 1035 66.37 35.17 0.63
CA VAL A 1035 65.16 35.65 -0.07
C VAL A 1035 64.68 36.96 0.51
N THR A 1036 64.44 37.95 -0.35
CA THR A 1036 63.65 39.15 0.00
C THR A 1036 62.48 39.33 -0.96
N VAL A 1037 61.36 39.84 -0.43
CA VAL A 1037 60.17 40.24 -1.20
C VAL A 1037 59.89 41.71 -0.94
N ASN A 1038 59.81 42.51 -2.00
CA ASN A 1038 59.68 43.97 -1.94
C ASN A 1038 60.69 44.65 -0.99
N GLY A 1039 61.90 44.09 -0.90
CA GLY A 1039 63.01 44.54 -0.04
C GLY A 1039 62.98 44.02 1.40
N THR A 1040 61.93 43.33 1.83
CA THR A 1040 61.78 42.75 3.18
C THR A 1040 62.25 41.29 3.18
N ALA A 1041 62.96 40.85 4.24
CA ALA A 1041 63.44 39.46 4.33
C ALA A 1041 62.30 38.47 4.56
N GLY A 1042 62.19 37.47 3.70
CA GLY A 1042 61.14 36.45 3.75
C GLY A 1042 60.81 35.87 2.37
N ALA A 1043 60.38 34.60 2.35
CA ALA A 1043 59.92 33.89 1.15
C ALA A 1043 58.39 33.85 1.02
N LYS A 1044 57.68 34.69 1.80
CA LYS A 1044 56.20 34.76 1.81
C LYS A 1044 55.74 36.19 2.03
N THR A 1045 54.70 36.60 1.31
CA THR A 1045 54.05 37.92 1.37
C THR A 1045 52.53 37.74 1.32
N ALA A 1046 51.78 38.74 1.77
CA ALA A 1046 50.32 38.75 1.69
C ALA A 1046 49.82 40.20 1.54
N GLY A 1047 48.67 40.35 0.88
CA GLY A 1047 48.07 41.64 0.58
C GLY A 1047 46.59 41.52 0.17
N THR A 1048 46.06 42.55 -0.45
CA THR A 1048 44.67 42.61 -0.93
C THR A 1048 44.66 43.20 -2.33
N ILE A 1049 43.87 42.62 -3.23
CA ILE A 1049 43.67 43.14 -4.59
C ILE A 1049 42.94 44.49 -4.49
N ALA A 1050 43.60 45.57 -4.92
CA ALA A 1050 43.06 46.91 -4.86
C ALA A 1050 42.41 47.31 -6.20
N ALA A 1051 41.28 48.02 -6.12
CA ALA A 1051 40.55 48.58 -7.25
C ALA A 1051 41.47 49.34 -8.23
N ASN A 1052 41.37 49.06 -9.53
CA ASN A 1052 42.19 49.62 -10.61
C ASN A 1052 43.72 49.42 -10.48
N ILE A 1053 44.22 48.61 -9.55
CA ILE A 1053 45.65 48.50 -9.24
C ILE A 1053 46.15 47.06 -9.41
N THR A 1054 47.25 46.90 -10.13
CA THR A 1054 48.05 45.67 -10.11
C THR A 1054 49.08 45.76 -9.00
N ALA A 1055 48.87 45.02 -7.90
CA ALA A 1055 49.88 44.84 -6.88
C ALA A 1055 51.12 44.15 -7.47
N THR A 1056 52.31 44.42 -6.94
CA THR A 1056 53.56 43.82 -7.45
C THR A 1056 54.39 43.26 -6.30
N GLU A 1057 54.55 41.94 -6.27
CA GLU A 1057 55.42 41.24 -5.33
C GLU A 1057 56.73 40.87 -6.03
N ALA A 1058 57.76 41.69 -5.82
CA ALA A 1058 59.08 41.49 -6.42
C ALA A 1058 59.98 40.69 -5.47
N PHE A 1059 60.18 39.41 -5.79
CA PHE A 1059 61.06 38.50 -5.07
C PHE A 1059 62.49 38.55 -5.62
N ASN A 1060 63.50 38.62 -4.75
CA ASN A 1060 64.92 38.55 -5.07
C ASN A 1060 65.58 37.39 -4.31
N ASN A 1061 66.25 36.49 -5.04
CA ASN A 1061 67.09 35.45 -4.44
C ASN A 1061 68.56 35.83 -4.52
N HIS A 1062 69.15 36.13 -3.36
CA HIS A 1062 70.53 36.56 -3.25
C HIS A 1062 71.47 35.42 -2.83
N LYS A 1063 72.58 35.23 -3.54
CA LYS A 1063 73.58 34.20 -3.23
C LYS A 1063 74.96 34.61 -3.70
N ASP A 1064 75.91 34.66 -2.77
CA ASP A 1064 77.32 34.87 -3.07
C ASP A 1064 78.02 33.55 -3.45
N GLY A 1065 79.11 33.68 -4.22
CA GLY A 1065 79.92 32.56 -4.68
C GLY A 1065 80.93 32.11 -3.63
N GLU A 1066 81.26 30.82 -3.64
CA GLU A 1066 82.28 30.26 -2.74
C GLU A 1066 83.68 30.76 -3.09
N GLU A 1067 84.39 31.34 -2.11
CA GLU A 1067 85.83 31.61 -2.25
C GLU A 1067 86.60 30.29 -2.33
N THR A 1068 87.35 30.08 -3.41
CA THR A 1068 88.13 28.85 -3.63
C THR A 1068 89.55 29.00 -3.09
N PRO A 1069 89.97 28.23 -2.06
CA PRO A 1069 91.32 28.32 -1.52
C PRO A 1069 92.34 27.68 -2.48
N THR A 1070 93.46 28.38 -2.70
CA THR A 1070 94.56 27.91 -3.57
C THR A 1070 95.63 27.15 -2.76
N PRO A 1071 96.14 25.98 -3.21
CA PRO A 1071 97.13 25.21 -2.45
C PRO A 1071 98.59 25.37 -2.95
N ASP A 1072 99.47 25.83 -2.05
CA ASP A 1072 100.92 25.58 -1.95
C ASP A 1072 101.89 26.04 -3.09
N PRO A 1073 103.24 26.13 -2.85
CA PRO A 1073 104.01 25.79 -1.65
C PRO A 1073 104.97 26.86 -1.05
N LYS A 1074 105.01 26.88 0.28
CA LYS A 1074 106.14 27.06 1.24
C LYS A 1074 107.55 27.58 0.80
N PRO A 1075 108.10 28.54 1.58
CA PRO A 1075 109.55 28.68 1.92
C PRO A 1075 109.94 28.10 3.31
N GLU A 1076 111.25 27.92 3.57
CA GLU A 1076 111.86 27.35 4.79
C GLU A 1076 112.30 28.41 5.85
N PRO A 1077 112.79 28.07 7.07
CA PRO A 1077 112.40 27.00 8.02
C PRO A 1077 112.16 27.51 9.49
N THR A 1078 111.95 26.55 10.41
CA THR A 1078 111.75 26.58 11.89
C THR A 1078 112.96 27.09 12.73
N PRO A 1079 112.90 27.34 14.08
CA PRO A 1079 112.03 26.65 15.08
C PRO A 1079 111.54 27.37 16.38
N ASP A 1080 110.79 26.57 17.18
CA ASP A 1080 110.63 26.52 18.65
C ASP A 1080 109.58 27.35 19.45
N THR A 1081 109.16 26.71 20.56
CA THR A 1081 108.04 26.91 21.53
C THR A 1081 108.58 27.20 22.96
N PRO A 1082 107.85 27.16 24.13
CA PRO A 1082 106.41 26.99 24.47
C PRO A 1082 105.86 28.02 25.53
N ASP A 1083 104.75 27.65 26.21
CA ASP A 1083 104.13 28.17 27.46
C ASP A 1083 103.36 29.53 27.38
N ASP A 1084 102.27 29.80 28.13
CA ASP A 1084 101.71 29.23 29.38
C ASP A 1084 100.12 29.20 29.42
N VAL A 1085 99.48 28.84 30.56
CA VAL A 1085 98.12 28.22 30.71
C VAL A 1085 97.41 28.66 32.05
N PRO A 1086 96.08 28.50 32.43
CA PRO A 1086 94.78 28.03 31.83
C PRO A 1086 93.48 28.92 32.07
N GLN A 1087 92.26 28.36 31.86
CA GLN A 1087 90.90 28.62 32.48
C GLN A 1087 90.05 29.86 32.05
N THR A 1088 88.71 29.86 31.94
CA THR A 1088 87.54 28.91 32.14
C THR A 1088 86.31 29.47 31.36
N GLY A 1089 85.13 28.82 31.16
CA GLY A 1089 84.62 27.46 31.46
C GLY A 1089 83.08 27.39 31.70
N ASP A 1090 82.39 26.38 31.12
CA ASP A 1090 81.08 25.76 31.48
C ASP A 1090 79.74 26.58 31.47
N THR A 1091 78.54 26.05 31.15
CA THR A 1091 78.03 24.73 30.64
C THR A 1091 77.02 24.97 29.48
N SER A 1092 76.59 24.08 28.55
CA SER A 1092 76.76 22.64 28.22
C SER A 1092 75.70 21.61 28.71
N ASN A 1093 74.57 21.40 27.99
CA ASN A 1093 73.76 20.16 28.08
C ASN A 1093 72.78 19.91 26.88
N ILE A 1094 73.27 19.36 25.75
CA ILE A 1094 72.42 18.92 24.61
C ILE A 1094 72.25 17.40 24.51
N SER A 1095 73.14 16.65 25.16
CA SER A 1095 73.24 15.18 25.12
C SER A 1095 71.99 14.46 25.62
N LEU A 1096 71.19 15.10 26.47
CA LEU A 1096 69.95 14.55 27.05
C LEU A 1096 68.84 14.38 25.99
N TRP A 1097 68.74 15.28 25.02
CA TRP A 1097 67.70 15.25 23.98
C TRP A 1097 68.01 14.23 22.88
N ILE A 1098 69.29 14.07 22.52
CA ILE A 1098 69.73 13.09 21.52
C ILE A 1098 69.47 11.66 22.02
N ALA A 1099 69.58 11.40 23.32
CA ALA A 1099 69.28 10.10 23.92
C ALA A 1099 67.79 9.68 23.79
N LEU A 1100 66.86 10.64 23.76
CA LEU A 1100 65.42 10.39 23.61
C LEU A 1100 65.01 10.04 22.18
N ALA A 1101 65.66 10.63 21.17
CA ALA A 1101 65.34 10.38 19.77
C ALA A 1101 65.74 8.97 19.27
N CYS A 1102 66.66 8.29 19.96
CA CYS A 1102 67.20 7.00 19.52
C CYS A 1102 66.27 5.80 19.73
N PHE A 1103 65.13 5.94 20.42
CA PHE A 1103 64.26 4.81 20.79
C PHE A 1103 63.09 4.53 19.83
N SER A 1104 62.81 5.39 18.85
CA SER A 1104 61.60 5.30 18.00
C SER A 1104 61.83 4.76 16.58
N VAL A 1105 63.08 4.57 16.15
CA VAL A 1105 63.42 4.32 14.71
C VAL A 1105 63.72 2.83 14.40
N PHE A 1106 63.89 1.97 15.40
CA PHE A 1106 64.41 0.60 15.19
C PHE A 1106 63.41 -0.43 14.62
N GLY A 1107 62.14 -0.04 14.37
CA GLY A 1107 61.10 -0.95 13.88
C GLY A 1107 61.13 -1.24 12.37
N ILE A 1108 61.37 -0.23 11.54
CA ILE A 1108 61.12 -0.30 10.08
C ILE A 1108 62.42 -0.55 9.28
N ALA A 1109 63.31 -1.39 9.83
CA ALA A 1109 64.55 -1.81 9.17
C ALA A 1109 64.50 -3.25 8.60
N VAL A 1110 63.49 -4.05 8.98
CA VAL A 1110 63.46 -5.52 8.73
C VAL A 1110 62.53 -5.91 7.57
N ILE A 1111 61.50 -5.12 7.25
CA ILE A 1111 60.45 -5.50 6.29
C ILE A 1111 60.75 -5.03 4.85
N LEU A 1112 61.64 -4.05 4.65
CA LEU A 1112 61.94 -3.46 3.33
C LEU A 1112 63.01 -4.21 2.49
N PHE A 1113 63.18 -5.53 2.71
CA PHE A 1113 64.06 -6.40 1.91
C PHE A 1113 63.31 -7.62 1.33
N GLY A 1114 62.49 -7.40 0.30
CA GLY A 1114 61.67 -8.46 -0.33
C GLY A 1114 61.18 -8.13 -1.75
N ARG A 1115 62.08 -7.75 -2.66
CA ARG A 1115 61.72 -7.19 -3.98
C ARG A 1115 61.53 -8.27 -5.05
N LYS A 1116 60.42 -8.19 -5.82
CA LYS A 1116 60.02 -9.00 -7.00
C LYS A 1116 59.38 -10.38 -6.67
N GLN A 1117 58.49 -10.96 -7.49
CA GLN A 1117 58.20 -10.72 -8.92
C GLN A 1117 56.79 -11.19 -9.38
N ARG A 1118 56.27 -10.58 -10.47
CA ARG A 1118 55.31 -11.10 -11.49
C ARG A 1118 53.81 -11.30 -11.13
N HIS A 1119 52.99 -10.51 -11.83
CA HIS A 1119 51.81 -10.88 -12.64
C HIS A 1119 50.79 -11.93 -12.15
N LYS A 1120 49.52 -11.47 -12.08
CA LYS A 1120 48.26 -12.12 -12.51
C LYS A 1120 47.63 -13.27 -11.65
N ARG A 1121 46.54 -13.02 -10.87
CA ARG A 1121 45.12 -13.51 -11.06
C ARG A 1121 44.12 -13.30 -9.85
N HIS A 1122 42.85 -12.84 -9.92
CA HIS A 1122 41.64 -13.25 -10.73
C HIS A 1122 40.42 -12.23 -10.94
N LYS A 1123 40.55 -10.95 -11.35
CA LYS A 1123 39.56 -10.06 -12.07
C LYS A 1123 40.20 -8.91 -12.87
#